data_AF-A0AAW0DT61-F1
#
_entry.id   AF-A0AAW0DT61-F1
#
_cell.length_a   1.000
_cell.length_b   1.000
_cell.length_c   1.000
_cell.angle_alpha   90.00
_cell.angle_beta   90.00
_cell.angle_gamma   90.00
#
_symmetry.space_group_name_H-M   'P 1'
#
loop_
_entity.id
_entity.type
_entity.pdbx_description
1 polymer ?
#
loop_
_entity_poly.entity_id
_entity_poly.type
_entity_poly.pdbx_seq_one_letter_code
_entity_poly.pdbx_strand_id
1 'polypeptide(L)'
;MSAVANCLAANPDISGIGVRLAVYAQTFLSFAPAFLFTADGELDIEEEKVLFAIYTPLLMSSMALLATTVFQQVASRGLGNHHVLLVLKMMWMMNISAVVVCVAPTLAWFQRPVSMLPKTWSDTTEPSEVLKYVKERYLLFWWPRRTRQFLEVLLVSLCITGMSVLGLWHWNVLHIGGLNGALDPSQCFNQIQTTFLFASMPITNEIIRKLSLVFYAFMLPPVINVGLMVIFINVLEWSLVTPAKKLWHSHCNAISGPADTGNPDALGPSPPITRSSTGISHLQLNVNIEPISKAGPPSPSTVDRMGKRLYDFLLDSHTPWLEFFPLKHFLAISFPLLIALQTAIDIEISIDLNLRLMDDLEEERWTFGQVLALFLVIAPALRVAQIFFEQTPLGSYIRRCSDAKKGHRPLDPLWFIRALLTKNEWHSLHGTISKKIFLARFACGRLQDTPNIVAYQGVFTLEWHLLLAESQLEVSNLSFTAPNIHSNITSDTTADAPSNTKSLQDLSSELESSSEGSIREMSNDFEGDPLKLLKISLISARDSVSIAQSVRFTDVREHSRYQDGALMLACLMDTLYSALRAVERFETERIFKPLRGRRMDTVAQSQRSFGFGPLKSWILSLAASEPGMVSKGDTVNARGVGEAKDSSSEST
;
A
#
# COMPACT_ATOMS: atom_id res chain seq x y z
N MET A 1 41.79 -13.69 34.52
CA MET A 1 40.75 -12.90 33.84
C MET A 1 39.96 -12.20 34.93
N SER A 2 40.06 -10.88 35.04
CA SER A 2 39.21 -10.10 35.97
C SER A 2 37.78 -10.24 35.49
N ALA A 3 36.84 -10.61 36.37
CA ALA A 3 35.42 -10.60 36.03
C ALA A 3 35.09 -9.19 35.53
N VAL A 4 34.70 -9.08 34.26
CA VAL A 4 34.15 -7.83 33.72
C VAL A 4 32.85 -7.63 34.49
N ALA A 5 32.76 -6.55 35.27
CA ALA A 5 31.57 -6.30 36.05
C ALA A 5 30.42 -6.01 35.08
N ASN A 6 29.35 -6.80 35.15
CA ASN A 6 28.08 -6.52 34.47
C ASN A 6 27.50 -5.25 35.09
N CYS A 7 27.84 -4.11 34.50
CA CYS A 7 27.52 -2.80 35.05
C CYS A 7 26.38 -2.11 34.30
N LEU A 8 26.00 -2.63 33.14
CA LEU A 8 24.87 -2.14 32.37
C LEU A 8 23.73 -3.16 32.44
N ALA A 9 22.62 -2.78 33.07
CA ALA A 9 21.43 -3.61 33.13
C ALA A 9 20.78 -3.71 31.73
N ALA A 10 20.49 -4.92 31.28
CA ALA A 10 19.76 -5.12 30.02
C ALA A 10 18.36 -4.50 30.08
N ASN A 11 17.91 -3.91 28.98
CA ASN A 11 16.54 -3.41 28.86
C ASN A 11 15.97 -3.73 27.47
N PRO A 12 15.52 -4.98 27.26
CA PRO A 12 15.05 -5.45 25.97
C PRO A 12 13.79 -4.73 25.47
N ASP A 13 13.10 -3.95 26.29
CA ASP A 13 11.97 -3.12 25.84
C ASP A 13 12.42 -1.82 25.15
N ILE A 14 13.70 -1.48 25.20
CA ILE A 14 14.28 -0.26 24.60
C ILE A 14 15.34 -0.61 23.56
N SER A 15 16.34 -1.40 23.95
CA SER A 15 17.45 -1.81 23.08
C SER A 15 17.20 -3.15 22.39
N GLY A 16 16.08 -3.80 22.69
CA GLY A 16 15.70 -5.07 22.11
C GLY A 16 15.65 -5.09 20.59
N ILE A 17 16.02 -6.24 20.02
CA ILE A 17 16.10 -6.42 18.57
C ILE A 17 14.76 -6.15 17.88
N GLY A 18 13.63 -6.58 18.45
CA GLY A 18 12.32 -6.35 17.84
C GLY A 18 11.91 -4.87 17.82
N VAL A 19 12.24 -4.10 18.87
CA VAL A 19 12.00 -2.64 18.89
C VAL A 19 12.87 -1.96 17.85
N ARG A 20 14.16 -2.30 17.77
CA ARG A 20 15.09 -1.76 16.76
C ARG A 20 14.61 -2.03 15.33
N LEU A 21 14.32 -3.30 15.02
CA LEU A 21 13.80 -3.70 13.71
C LEU A 21 12.49 -2.98 13.38
N ALA A 22 11.61 -2.80 14.36
CA ALA A 22 10.37 -2.08 14.17
C ALA A 22 10.62 -0.61 13.78
N VAL A 23 11.46 0.09 14.54
CA VAL A 23 11.81 1.50 14.28
C VAL A 23 12.54 1.63 12.93
N TYR A 24 13.50 0.73 12.62
CA TYR A 24 14.18 0.71 11.32
C TYR A 24 13.20 0.51 10.17
N ALA A 25 12.38 -0.53 10.22
CA ALA A 25 11.43 -0.84 9.17
C ALA A 25 10.43 0.31 8.98
N GLN A 26 9.85 0.85 10.05
CA GLN A 26 8.90 1.96 9.98
C GLN A 26 9.55 3.22 9.37
N THR A 27 10.80 3.52 9.77
CA THR A 27 11.56 4.65 9.24
C THR A 27 11.86 4.46 7.76
N PHE A 28 12.47 3.35 7.36
CA PHE A 28 12.89 3.13 5.96
C PHE A 28 11.70 2.96 5.01
N LEU A 29 10.64 2.29 5.44
CA LEU A 29 9.41 2.17 4.62
C LEU A 29 8.72 3.51 4.39
N SER A 30 8.86 4.48 5.30
CA SER A 30 8.26 5.82 5.13
C SER A 30 8.89 6.62 3.97
N PHE A 31 10.13 6.32 3.58
CA PHE A 31 10.80 6.97 2.45
C PHE A 31 10.28 6.50 1.10
N ALA A 32 9.83 5.25 0.97
CA ALA A 32 9.42 4.69 -0.32
C ALA A 32 8.28 5.49 -0.99
N PRO A 33 7.16 5.81 -0.31
CA PRO A 33 6.12 6.68 -0.86
C PRO A 33 6.64 8.07 -1.25
N ALA A 34 7.56 8.65 -0.48
CA ALA A 34 8.13 9.96 -0.81
C ALA A 34 8.88 9.93 -2.15
N PHE A 35 9.69 8.90 -2.41
CA PHE A 35 10.34 8.73 -3.70
C PHE A 35 9.34 8.50 -4.83
N LEU A 36 8.30 7.71 -4.60
CA LEU A 36 7.31 7.37 -5.61
C LEU A 36 6.48 8.60 -6.02
N PHE A 37 6.01 9.39 -5.04
CA PHE A 37 5.19 10.58 -5.27
C PHE A 37 5.97 11.81 -5.75
N THR A 38 7.30 11.79 -5.66
CA THR A 38 8.13 12.88 -6.21
C THR A 38 8.85 12.49 -7.49
N ALA A 39 8.66 11.27 -7.97
CA ALA A 39 9.32 10.76 -9.17
C ALA A 39 8.92 11.52 -10.44
N ASP A 40 7.69 12.02 -10.51
CA ASP A 40 7.19 12.81 -11.64
C ASP A 40 7.44 14.32 -11.50
N GLY A 41 8.02 14.76 -10.38
CA GLY A 41 8.31 16.15 -10.05
C GLY A 41 7.12 16.98 -9.57
N GLU A 42 5.94 16.40 -9.47
CA GLU A 42 4.74 17.11 -9.04
C GLU A 42 4.11 16.36 -7.87
N LEU A 43 4.17 16.93 -6.66
CA LEU A 43 3.43 16.38 -5.52
C LEU A 43 1.99 16.89 -5.54
N ASP A 44 1.03 15.98 -5.79
CA ASP A 44 -0.40 16.29 -5.72
C ASP A 44 -0.90 16.34 -4.26
N ILE A 45 -2.06 16.97 -4.05
CA ILE A 45 -2.70 17.16 -2.75
C ILE A 45 -3.11 15.81 -2.14
N GLU A 46 -3.59 14.87 -2.96
CA GLU A 46 -3.96 13.54 -2.46
C GLU A 46 -2.71 12.72 -2.10
N GLU A 47 -1.63 12.83 -2.86
CA GLU A 47 -0.33 12.20 -2.55
C GLU A 47 0.27 12.77 -1.27
N GLU A 48 0.22 14.09 -1.08
CA GLU A 48 0.61 14.78 0.15
C GLU A 48 -0.17 14.24 1.36
N LYS A 49 -1.49 14.09 1.22
CA LYS A 49 -2.37 13.55 2.26
C LYS A 49 -2.06 12.08 2.58
N VAL A 50 -1.75 11.29 1.56
CA VAL A 50 -1.34 9.89 1.73
C VAL A 50 0.03 9.80 2.41
N LEU A 51 0.98 10.65 2.01
CA LEU A 51 2.29 10.77 2.64
C LEU A 51 2.11 11.08 4.13
N PHE A 52 1.32 12.09 4.47
CA PHE A 52 1.04 12.42 5.87
C PHE A 52 0.44 11.25 6.67
N ALA A 53 -0.48 10.49 6.08
CA ALA A 53 -1.09 9.34 6.73
C ALA A 53 -0.06 8.24 7.07
N ILE A 54 1.03 8.13 6.31
CA ILE A 54 2.12 7.18 6.53
C ILE A 54 3.07 7.66 7.63
N TYR A 55 3.34 8.97 7.69
CA TYR A 55 4.24 9.55 8.70
C TYR A 55 3.57 9.81 10.05
N THR A 56 2.25 9.94 10.11
CA THR A 56 1.53 10.14 11.38
C THR A 56 1.83 9.03 12.41
N PRO A 57 1.75 7.73 12.07
CA PRO A 57 2.18 6.66 12.97
C PRO A 57 3.63 6.79 13.43
N LEU A 58 4.54 7.28 12.58
CA LEU A 58 5.96 7.44 12.91
C LEU A 58 6.17 8.54 13.95
N LEU A 59 5.47 9.66 13.79
CA LEU A 59 5.47 10.76 14.76
C LEU A 59 4.84 10.34 16.10
N MET A 60 3.76 9.55 16.06
CA MET A 60 3.15 8.98 17.26
C MET A 60 4.08 7.99 17.97
N SER A 61 4.78 7.12 17.23
CA SER A 61 5.82 6.24 17.80
C SER A 61 6.94 7.04 18.47
N SER A 62 7.42 8.11 17.82
CA SER A 62 8.43 9.02 18.37
C SER A 62 7.97 9.70 19.66
N MET A 63 6.72 10.18 19.70
CA MET A 63 6.09 10.72 20.91
C MET A 63 5.93 9.69 22.02
N ALA A 64 5.55 8.46 21.68
CA ALA A 64 5.41 7.37 22.64
C ALA A 64 6.76 6.98 23.25
N LEU A 65 7.85 6.93 22.46
CA LEU A 65 9.21 6.72 22.99
C LEU A 65 9.64 7.86 23.92
N LEU A 66 9.37 9.10 23.55
CA LEU A 66 9.67 10.26 24.40
C LEU A 66 8.92 10.17 25.73
N ALA A 67 7.61 9.97 25.69
CA ALA A 67 6.76 9.90 26.87
C ALA A 67 7.16 8.73 27.79
N THR A 68 7.42 7.55 27.22
CA THR A 68 7.89 6.38 27.98
C THR A 68 9.24 6.64 28.63
N THR A 69 10.17 7.30 27.92
CA THR A 69 11.50 7.63 28.46
C THR A 69 11.41 8.62 29.61
N VAL A 70 10.62 9.68 29.45
CA VAL A 70 10.36 10.66 30.52
C VAL A 70 9.68 9.99 31.70
N PHE A 71 8.68 9.15 31.47
CA PHE A 71 7.97 8.45 32.52
C PHE A 71 8.88 7.49 33.29
N GLN A 72 9.67 6.66 32.60
CA GLN A 72 10.62 5.74 33.24
C GLN A 72 11.69 6.48 34.04
N GLN A 73 12.13 7.64 33.54
CA GLN A 73 13.08 8.47 34.25
C GLN A 73 12.49 9.09 35.52
N VAL A 74 11.23 9.54 35.49
CA VAL A 74 10.54 10.14 36.64
C VAL A 74 10.07 9.08 37.64
N ALA A 75 9.64 7.90 37.17
CA ALA A 75 9.05 6.83 37.98
C ALA A 75 10.08 6.04 38.82
N SER A 76 11.24 6.62 39.12
CA SER A 76 12.28 6.09 40.03
C SER A 76 12.95 4.77 39.60
N ARG A 77 12.58 4.18 38.45
CA ARG A 77 13.29 3.01 37.91
C ARG A 77 14.64 3.37 37.31
N GLY A 78 14.82 4.64 36.92
CA GLY A 78 16.07 5.20 36.41
C GLY A 78 16.47 4.55 35.09
N LEU A 79 16.34 5.29 33.98
CA LEU A 79 16.81 4.76 32.72
C LEU A 79 18.34 4.96 32.62
N GLY A 80 19.07 3.89 32.28
CA GLY A 80 20.51 3.96 32.10
C GLY A 80 20.90 4.97 31.03
N ASN A 81 22.05 5.64 31.21
CA ASN A 81 22.54 6.64 30.24
C ASN A 81 22.69 6.08 28.82
N HIS A 82 23.10 4.81 28.71
CA HIS A 82 23.16 4.09 27.44
C HIS A 82 21.79 4.02 26.75
N HIS A 83 20.74 3.59 27.49
CA HIS A 83 19.40 3.46 26.93
C HIS A 83 18.78 4.82 26.57
N VAL A 84 19.02 5.88 27.36
CA VAL A 84 18.59 7.24 27.00
C VAL A 84 19.22 7.70 25.68
N LEU A 85 20.51 7.45 25.48
CA LEU A 85 21.19 7.77 24.22
C LEU A 85 20.65 6.96 23.04
N LEU A 86 20.36 5.69 23.26
CA LEU A 86 19.79 4.81 22.25
C LEU A 86 18.40 5.29 21.84
N VAL A 87 17.54 5.66 22.79
CA VAL A 87 16.25 6.31 22.50
C VAL A 87 16.45 7.61 21.74
N LEU A 88 17.37 8.47 22.16
CA LEU A 88 17.64 9.74 21.46
C LEU A 88 18.06 9.50 20.00
N LYS A 89 18.88 8.48 19.72
CA LYS A 89 19.27 8.11 18.34
C LYS A 89 18.08 7.58 17.53
N MET A 90 17.25 6.70 18.12
CA MET A 90 16.03 6.20 17.47
C MET A 90 15.05 7.33 17.15
N MET A 91 14.85 8.25 18.10
CA MET A 91 14.02 9.44 17.91
C MET A 91 14.57 10.33 16.79
N TRP A 92 15.90 10.55 16.74
CA TRP A 92 16.52 11.30 15.65
C TRP A 92 16.22 10.68 14.29
N MET A 93 16.39 9.37 14.16
CA MET A 93 16.11 8.64 12.93
C MET A 93 14.63 8.77 12.49
N MET A 94 13.67 8.61 13.42
CA MET A 94 12.24 8.80 13.14
C MET A 94 11.86 10.24 12.83
N ASN A 95 12.46 11.21 13.51
CA ASN A 95 12.16 12.63 13.30
C ASN A 95 12.78 13.13 11.98
N ILE A 96 13.97 12.65 11.60
CA ILE A 96 14.63 13.00 10.32
C ILE A 96 13.84 12.46 9.13
N SER A 97 13.31 11.24 9.23
CA SER A 97 12.40 10.73 8.21
C SER A 97 11.13 11.58 8.14
N ALA A 98 10.53 11.96 9.27
CA ALA A 98 9.34 12.83 9.27
C ALA A 98 9.58 14.24 8.69
N VAL A 99 10.82 14.75 8.71
CA VAL A 99 11.20 16.00 8.02
C VAL A 99 10.94 15.93 6.51
N VAL A 100 10.92 14.74 5.89
CA VAL A 100 10.58 14.57 4.48
C VAL A 100 9.19 15.12 4.15
N VAL A 101 8.21 14.99 5.06
CA VAL A 101 6.85 15.55 4.91
C VAL A 101 6.87 17.08 4.87
N CYS A 102 7.88 17.71 5.49
CA CYS A 102 8.03 19.16 5.43
C CYS A 102 8.80 19.58 4.17
N VAL A 103 9.83 18.83 3.79
CA VAL A 103 10.73 19.17 2.67
C VAL A 103 10.06 18.95 1.32
N ALA A 104 9.43 17.80 1.08
CA ALA A 104 8.90 17.46 -0.24
C ALA A 104 7.80 18.44 -0.72
N PRO A 105 6.79 18.82 0.09
CA PRO A 105 5.81 19.82 -0.32
C PRO A 105 6.43 21.21 -0.52
N THR A 106 7.44 21.57 0.28
CA THR A 106 8.15 22.86 0.14
C THR A 106 8.88 22.94 -1.19
N LEU A 107 9.55 21.85 -1.60
CA LEU A 107 10.22 21.76 -2.90
C LEU A 107 9.23 21.75 -4.07
N ALA A 108 8.16 20.97 -3.97
CA ALA A 108 7.10 20.96 -4.98
C ALA A 108 6.47 22.36 -5.14
N TRP A 109 6.32 23.10 -4.04
CA TRP A 109 5.84 24.48 -4.07
C TRP A 109 6.79 25.43 -4.81
N PHE A 110 8.10 25.30 -4.61
CA PHE A 110 9.09 26.12 -5.32
C PHE A 110 9.06 25.93 -6.83
N GLN A 111 8.66 24.75 -7.29
CA GLN A 111 8.62 24.43 -8.72
C GLN A 111 7.37 24.93 -9.42
N ARG A 112 6.27 25.20 -8.70
CA ARG A 112 5.03 25.68 -9.33
C ARG A 112 5.28 27.06 -9.96
N PRO A 113 5.18 27.21 -11.30
CA PRO A 113 5.32 28.49 -11.94
C PRO A 113 4.25 29.42 -11.39
N VAL A 114 4.65 30.59 -10.90
CA VAL A 114 3.72 31.58 -10.36
C VAL A 114 2.91 32.14 -11.54
N SER A 115 1.80 31.50 -11.85
CA SER A 115 0.89 31.87 -12.95
C SER A 115 0.23 33.23 -12.74
N MET A 116 0.44 33.88 -11.58
CA MET A 116 -0.08 35.21 -11.25
C MET A 116 0.93 36.34 -11.45
N LEU A 117 2.13 36.10 -11.99
CA LEU A 117 2.98 37.23 -12.39
C LEU A 117 2.35 37.92 -13.61
N PRO A 118 1.93 39.19 -13.52
CA PRO A 118 1.48 39.93 -14.70
C PRO A 118 2.58 39.87 -15.75
N LYS A 119 2.20 39.48 -16.97
CA LYS A 119 3.13 39.21 -18.09
C LYS A 119 3.99 40.42 -18.51
N THR A 120 3.77 41.60 -17.94
CA THR A 120 4.48 42.83 -18.26
C THR A 120 5.26 43.35 -17.04
N TRP A 121 6.38 42.70 -16.74
CA TRP A 121 7.43 43.23 -15.85
C TRP A 121 8.02 44.55 -16.35
N SER A 122 7.77 44.93 -17.60
CA SER A 122 8.26 46.15 -18.22
C SER A 122 7.56 47.44 -17.74
N ASP A 123 6.38 47.34 -17.13
CA ASP A 123 5.57 48.53 -16.78
C ASP A 123 5.58 48.89 -15.29
N THR A 124 6.17 48.06 -14.43
CA THR A 124 6.23 48.33 -12.99
C THR A 124 7.57 49.01 -12.66
N THR A 125 7.62 50.34 -12.82
CA THR A 125 8.82 51.15 -12.53
C THR A 125 9.08 51.39 -11.04
N GLU A 126 8.21 50.94 -10.14
CA GLU A 126 8.36 51.17 -8.70
C GLU A 126 9.12 50.02 -7.99
N PRO A 127 10.36 50.25 -7.50
CA PRO A 127 11.13 49.25 -6.74
C PRO A 127 10.48 48.84 -5.40
N SER A 128 9.52 49.61 -4.88
CA SER A 128 8.72 49.28 -3.69
C SER A 128 7.82 48.06 -3.90
N GLU A 129 7.22 47.90 -5.09
CA GLU A 129 6.36 46.77 -5.45
C GLU A 129 7.17 45.46 -5.54
N VAL A 130 8.41 45.53 -6.06
CA VAL A 130 9.33 44.38 -6.12
C VAL A 130 9.71 43.92 -4.71
N LEU A 131 10.05 44.84 -3.80
CA LEU A 131 10.40 44.49 -2.43
C LEU A 131 9.19 43.93 -1.67
N LYS A 132 7.99 44.49 -1.88
CA LYS A 132 6.74 43.96 -1.31
C LYS A 132 6.44 42.56 -1.82
N TYR A 133 6.65 42.29 -3.10
CA TYR A 133 6.48 40.96 -3.70
C TYR A 133 7.52 39.96 -3.20
N VAL A 134 8.81 40.33 -3.11
CA VAL A 134 9.86 39.48 -2.54
C VAL A 134 9.55 39.19 -1.07
N LYS A 135 9.10 40.18 -0.31
CA LYS A 135 8.71 40.04 1.09
C LYS A 135 7.47 39.17 1.26
N GLU A 136 6.45 39.31 0.42
CA GLU A 136 5.28 38.43 0.41
C GLU A 136 5.68 37.01 0.01
N ARG A 137 6.55 36.83 -0.98
CA ARG A 137 7.06 35.50 -1.36
C ARG A 137 7.87 34.86 -0.25
N TYR A 138 8.73 35.60 0.44
CA TYR A 138 9.50 35.10 1.58
C TYR A 138 8.62 34.85 2.81
N LEU A 139 7.63 35.71 3.12
CA LEU A 139 6.75 35.52 4.27
C LEU A 139 5.72 34.41 4.02
N LEU A 140 5.14 34.32 2.81
CA LEU A 140 4.26 33.23 2.40
C LEU A 140 5.02 31.91 2.20
N PHE A 141 6.32 31.97 1.95
CA PHE A 141 7.18 30.79 1.93
C PHE A 141 7.22 30.10 3.30
N TRP A 142 7.24 30.90 4.38
CA TRP A 142 7.23 30.38 5.75
C TRP A 142 5.84 30.09 6.32
N TRP A 143 4.80 30.69 5.74
CA TRP A 143 3.45 30.48 6.22
C TRP A 143 2.83 29.27 5.51
N PRO A 144 2.66 28.11 6.17
CA PRO A 144 1.91 27.00 5.61
C PRO A 144 0.55 27.52 5.17
N ARG A 145 0.37 27.59 3.85
CA ARG A 145 -0.80 28.25 3.23
C ARG A 145 -2.08 27.48 3.52
N ARG A 146 -1.96 26.25 4.01
CA ARG A 146 -3.05 25.39 4.47
C ARG A 146 -2.92 25.14 5.97
N THR A 147 -4.01 25.36 6.69
CA THR A 147 -4.16 25.04 8.12
C THR A 147 -3.76 23.60 8.44
N ARG A 148 -3.96 22.68 7.50
CA ARG A 148 -3.54 21.29 7.63
C ARG A 148 -2.03 21.13 7.69
N GLN A 149 -1.28 21.61 6.68
CA GLN A 149 0.19 21.57 6.65
C GLN A 149 0.82 22.20 7.90
N PHE A 150 0.21 23.26 8.43
CA PHE A 150 0.66 23.87 9.68
C PHE A 150 0.64 22.90 10.86
N LEU A 151 -0.44 22.14 11.02
CA LEU A 151 -0.56 21.15 12.09
C LEU A 151 0.52 20.06 11.98
N GLU A 152 0.84 19.66 10.76
CA GLU A 152 1.82 18.61 10.46
C GLU A 152 3.24 19.09 10.77
N VAL A 153 3.60 20.29 10.27
CA VAL A 153 4.87 20.96 10.61
C VAL A 153 4.98 21.19 12.11
N LEU A 154 3.89 21.60 12.77
CA LEU A 154 3.85 21.78 14.22
C LEU A 154 4.09 20.46 14.95
N LEU A 155 3.47 19.36 14.50
CA LEU A 155 3.64 18.04 15.11
C LEU A 155 5.09 17.55 14.99
N VAL A 156 5.67 17.61 13.79
CA VAL A 156 7.09 17.27 13.55
C VAL A 156 7.99 18.13 14.42
N SER A 157 7.69 19.43 14.49
CA SER A 157 8.46 20.38 15.29
C SER A 157 8.38 20.09 16.78
N LEU A 158 7.20 19.76 17.31
CA LEU A 158 7.02 19.37 18.70
C LEU A 158 7.79 18.09 19.03
N CYS A 159 7.86 17.11 18.11
CA CYS A 159 8.72 15.93 18.26
C CYS A 159 10.19 16.29 18.37
N ILE A 160 10.68 17.17 17.48
CA ILE A 160 12.08 17.60 17.51
C ILE A 160 12.38 18.41 18.77
N THR A 161 11.46 19.28 19.20
CA THR A 161 11.59 20.05 20.45
C THR A 161 11.61 19.13 21.66
N GLY A 162 10.68 18.17 21.77
CA GLY A 162 10.65 17.22 22.88
C GLY A 162 11.91 16.36 22.98
N MET A 163 12.40 15.87 21.84
CA MET A 163 13.69 15.20 21.73
C MET A 163 14.85 16.10 22.15
N SER A 164 14.80 17.40 21.79
CA SER A 164 15.84 18.36 22.13
C SER A 164 15.87 18.71 23.61
N VAL A 165 14.69 18.79 24.26
CA VAL A 165 14.58 18.91 25.72
C VAL A 165 15.20 17.68 26.38
N LEU A 166 14.86 16.47 25.93
CA LEU A 166 15.44 15.22 26.46
C LEU A 166 16.97 15.19 26.26
N GLY A 167 17.46 15.60 25.09
CA GLY A 167 18.88 15.70 24.79
C GLY A 167 19.60 16.70 25.68
N LEU A 168 19.10 17.93 25.80
CA LEU A 168 19.65 18.95 26.70
C LEU A 168 19.67 18.48 28.15
N TRP A 169 18.56 17.90 28.61
CA TRP A 169 18.46 17.34 29.96
C TRP A 169 19.52 16.25 30.17
N HIS A 170 19.62 15.29 29.26
CA HIS A 170 20.58 14.19 29.34
C HIS A 170 22.02 14.73 29.40
N TRP A 171 22.44 15.53 28.41
CA TRP A 171 23.82 16.04 28.34
C TRP A 171 24.18 17.04 29.45
N ASN A 172 23.19 17.73 30.04
CA ASN A 172 23.41 18.60 31.20
C ASN A 172 23.54 17.78 32.50
N VAL A 173 22.69 16.77 32.70
CA VAL A 173 22.76 15.86 33.86
C VAL A 173 24.07 15.08 33.86
N LEU A 174 24.59 14.68 32.70
CA LEU A 174 25.89 14.02 32.57
C LEU A 174 27.06 14.88 33.09
N HIS A 175 26.93 16.21 33.13
CA HIS A 175 27.98 17.09 33.67
C HIS A 175 28.04 17.04 35.20
N ILE A 176 26.91 16.81 35.84
CA ILE A 176 26.81 16.87 37.29
C ILE A 176 27.10 15.47 37.83
N GLY A 177 28.38 15.10 37.84
CA GLY A 177 28.91 13.86 38.43
C GLY A 177 28.66 13.70 39.94
N GLY A 178 27.61 14.32 40.48
CA GLY A 178 27.22 14.28 41.89
C GLY A 178 25.73 14.56 42.17
N LEU A 179 24.85 14.79 41.18
CA LEU A 179 23.43 15.07 41.50
C LEU A 179 22.59 13.82 41.76
N ASN A 180 23.09 12.65 41.38
CA ASN A 180 22.70 11.39 41.97
C ASN A 180 23.93 10.82 42.66
N GLY A 181 24.17 11.19 43.92
CA GLY A 181 25.12 10.48 44.79
C GLY A 181 24.75 9.00 45.01
N ALA A 182 23.59 8.58 44.48
CA ALA A 182 23.12 7.20 44.37
C ALA A 182 23.31 6.58 42.98
N LEU A 183 23.87 7.30 41.99
CA LEU A 183 24.35 6.66 40.75
C LEU A 183 25.62 5.90 41.14
N ASP A 184 25.39 4.64 41.44
CA ASP A 184 26.35 3.69 41.90
C ASP A 184 27.62 3.76 41.02
N PRO A 185 28.82 3.98 41.58
CA PRO A 185 30.09 3.95 40.83
C PRO A 185 30.29 2.64 40.04
N SER A 186 29.41 1.65 40.25
CA SER A 186 29.26 0.44 39.45
C SER A 186 28.89 0.65 37.99
N GLN A 187 28.24 1.75 37.54
CA GLN A 187 27.70 1.84 36.16
C GLN A 187 28.72 2.06 35.03
N CYS A 188 30.02 1.84 35.25
CA CYS A 188 31.07 1.89 34.21
C CYS A 188 31.02 3.10 33.26
N PHE A 189 30.65 4.29 33.75
CA PHE A 189 30.34 5.43 32.88
C PHE A 189 31.49 5.82 31.91
N ASN A 190 32.74 5.64 32.35
CA ASN A 190 33.93 5.91 31.54
C ASN A 190 34.16 4.87 30.42
N GLN A 191 33.49 3.72 30.48
CA GLN A 191 33.62 2.62 29.52
C GLN A 191 32.51 2.64 28.48
N ILE A 192 31.38 3.32 28.74
CA ILE A 192 30.28 3.39 27.79
C ILE A 192 30.72 4.24 26.59
N GLN A 193 30.71 3.62 25.42
CA GLN A 193 31.07 4.25 24.15
C GLN A 193 29.82 4.60 23.36
N THR A 194 29.85 5.73 22.66
CA THR A 194 28.81 6.11 21.71
C THR A 194 29.46 6.42 20.37
N THR A 195 28.82 5.97 19.30
CA THR A 195 29.28 6.24 17.94
C THR A 195 28.56 7.45 17.37
N PHE A 196 29.31 8.37 16.77
CA PHE A 196 28.79 9.47 15.96
C PHE A 196 29.54 9.50 14.63
N LEU A 197 28.83 9.36 13.51
CA LEU A 197 29.44 9.36 12.18
C LEU A 197 30.57 8.32 12.08
N PHE A 198 30.32 7.09 12.54
CA PHE A 198 31.30 6.00 12.64
C PHE A 198 32.46 6.20 13.63
N ALA A 199 32.63 7.38 14.23
CA ALA A 199 33.64 7.61 15.25
C ALA A 199 33.11 7.18 16.61
N SER A 200 33.74 6.16 17.22
CA SER A 200 33.47 5.78 18.60
C SER A 200 34.19 6.74 19.56
N MET A 201 33.45 7.27 20.52
CA MET A 201 34.00 8.12 21.56
C MET A 201 33.33 7.82 22.90
N PRO A 202 34.05 7.98 24.03
CA PRO A 202 33.44 7.82 25.34
C PRO A 202 32.41 8.94 25.56
N ILE A 203 31.28 8.61 26.21
CA ILE A 203 30.21 9.58 26.52
C ILE A 203 30.74 10.76 27.38
N THR A 204 31.81 10.52 28.14
CA THR A 204 32.49 11.52 28.98
C THR A 204 33.27 12.56 28.18
N ASN A 205 33.41 12.42 26.86
CA ASN A 205 34.16 13.36 26.04
C ASN A 205 33.53 14.77 26.07
N GLU A 206 34.28 15.73 26.60
CA GLU A 206 33.83 17.11 26.77
C GLU A 206 33.46 17.79 25.44
N ILE A 207 34.17 17.46 24.35
CA ILE A 207 33.93 18.03 23.02
C ILE A 207 32.55 17.61 22.52
N ILE A 208 32.24 16.31 22.57
CA ILE A 208 30.92 15.80 22.15
C ILE A 208 29.83 16.43 22.99
N ARG A 209 30.00 16.46 24.31
CA ARG A 209 29.01 17.07 25.20
C ARG A 209 28.72 18.53 24.81
N LYS A 210 29.77 19.34 24.60
CA LYS A 210 29.59 20.75 24.17
C LYS A 210 28.88 20.84 22.83
N LEU A 211 29.27 20.03 21.85
CA LEU A 211 28.64 20.00 20.53
C LEU A 211 27.16 19.57 20.61
N SER A 212 26.85 18.51 21.37
CA SER A 212 25.49 18.03 21.58
C SER A 212 24.63 19.07 22.29
N LEU A 213 25.13 19.74 23.33
CA LEU A 213 24.41 20.81 24.03
C LEU A 213 24.09 21.98 23.09
N VAL A 214 25.05 22.43 22.30
CA VAL A 214 24.83 23.50 21.31
C VAL A 214 23.81 23.07 20.26
N PHE A 215 23.94 21.85 19.76
CA PHE A 215 23.04 21.31 18.75
C PHE A 215 21.60 21.19 19.26
N TYR A 216 21.38 20.60 20.44
CA TYR A 216 20.04 20.48 21.00
C TYR A 216 19.46 21.83 21.44
N ALA A 217 20.29 22.79 21.88
CA ALA A 217 19.83 24.16 22.16
C ALA A 217 19.31 24.85 20.89
N PHE A 218 19.95 24.61 19.75
CA PHE A 218 19.52 25.14 18.46
C PHE A 218 18.22 24.51 17.95
N MET A 219 18.00 23.23 18.27
CA MET A 219 16.80 22.47 17.88
C MET A 219 15.62 22.60 18.86
N LEU A 220 15.82 23.30 19.98
CA LEU A 220 14.82 23.51 21.01
C LEU A 220 13.62 24.35 20.52
N PRO A 221 13.80 25.50 19.85
CA PRO A 221 12.67 26.37 19.53
C PRO A 221 11.75 25.73 18.49
N PRO A 222 10.45 25.56 18.79
CA PRO A 222 9.51 24.98 17.85
C PRO A 222 9.36 25.89 16.61
N VAL A 223 8.93 25.30 15.50
CA VAL A 223 8.88 25.79 14.12
C VAL A 223 10.26 26.12 13.54
N ILE A 224 11.10 26.80 14.31
CA ILE A 224 12.46 27.18 13.91
C ILE A 224 13.29 25.93 13.63
N ASN A 225 13.19 24.88 14.45
CA ASN A 225 13.91 23.62 14.25
C ASN A 225 13.63 22.96 12.87
N VAL A 226 12.37 22.84 12.47
CA VAL A 226 11.97 22.33 11.15
C VAL A 226 12.45 23.28 10.05
N GLY A 227 12.29 24.59 10.27
CA GLY A 227 12.77 25.62 9.35
C GLY A 227 14.24 25.51 9.02
N LEU A 228 15.07 25.33 10.05
CA LEU A 228 16.51 25.17 9.93
C LEU A 228 16.88 23.91 9.14
N MET A 229 16.19 22.80 9.38
CA MET A 229 16.39 21.57 8.61
C MET A 229 16.01 21.75 7.14
N VAL A 230 14.88 22.41 6.86
CA VAL A 230 14.45 22.70 5.49
C VAL A 230 15.44 23.64 4.79
N ILE A 231 15.92 24.70 5.46
CA ILE A 231 16.97 25.58 4.92
C ILE A 231 18.24 24.78 4.63
N PHE A 232 18.69 23.97 5.58
CA PHE A 232 19.91 23.19 5.45
C PHE A 232 19.85 22.22 4.26
N ILE A 233 18.74 21.49 4.10
CA ILE A 233 18.53 20.58 2.98
C ILE A 233 18.50 21.34 1.65
N ASN A 234 17.81 22.48 1.58
CA ASN A 234 17.78 23.32 0.38
C ASN A 234 19.15 23.89 0.00
N VAL A 235 19.93 24.37 0.99
CA VAL A 235 21.29 24.88 0.76
C VAL A 235 22.21 23.76 0.29
N LEU A 236 22.12 22.58 0.91
CA LEU A 236 22.89 21.41 0.51
C LEU A 236 22.53 20.98 -0.91
N GLU A 237 21.24 20.86 -1.24
CA GLU A 237 20.76 20.55 -2.58
C GLU A 237 21.31 21.56 -3.60
N TRP A 238 21.18 22.86 -3.31
CA TRP A 238 21.69 23.91 -4.18
C TRP A 238 23.21 23.82 -4.39
N SER A 239 23.95 23.54 -3.31
CA SER A 239 25.41 23.39 -3.34
C SER A 239 25.89 22.19 -4.14
N LEU A 240 25.10 21.11 -4.22
CA LEU A 240 25.42 19.90 -4.98
C LEU A 240 24.96 19.99 -6.44
N VAL A 241 23.75 20.48 -6.67
CA VAL A 241 23.12 20.53 -8.00
C VAL A 241 23.76 21.59 -8.89
N THR A 242 24.09 22.77 -8.36
CA THR A 242 24.65 23.88 -9.14
C THR A 242 26.00 23.54 -9.82
N PRO A 243 27.01 23.01 -9.10
CA PRO A 243 28.27 22.62 -9.74
C PRO A 243 28.09 21.41 -10.65
N ALA A 244 27.25 20.44 -10.30
CA ALA A 244 26.96 19.28 -11.15
C ALA A 244 26.37 19.71 -12.49
N LYS A 245 25.42 20.65 -12.49
CA LYS A 245 24.82 21.21 -13.71
C LYS A 245 25.85 21.96 -14.55
N LYS A 246 26.72 22.76 -13.91
CA LYS A 246 27.80 23.48 -14.62
C LYS A 246 28.79 22.51 -15.27
N LEU A 247 29.18 21.46 -14.55
CA LEU A 247 30.11 20.44 -15.02
C LEU A 247 29.49 19.61 -16.16
N TRP A 248 28.20 19.29 -16.06
CA TRP A 248 27.44 18.64 -17.12
C TRP A 248 27.38 19.47 -18.40
N HIS A 249 26.99 20.75 -18.32
CA HIS A 249 26.98 21.64 -19.49
C HIS A 249 28.37 21.82 -20.09
N SER A 250 29.41 21.91 -19.27
CA SER A 250 30.80 21.95 -19.76
C SER A 250 31.17 20.69 -20.52
N HIS A 251 30.70 19.51 -20.08
CA HIS A 251 30.99 18.24 -20.74
C HIS A 251 30.20 18.07 -22.04
N CYS A 252 28.90 18.43 -22.06
CA CYS A 252 28.10 18.42 -23.28
C CYS A 252 28.69 19.34 -24.35
N ASN A 253 29.08 20.57 -23.98
CA ASN A 253 29.70 21.50 -24.92
C ASN A 253 31.05 21.00 -25.46
N ALA A 254 31.81 20.24 -24.67
CA ALA A 254 33.06 19.62 -25.12
C ALA A 254 32.81 18.45 -26.11
N ILE A 255 31.74 17.66 -25.89
CA ILE A 255 31.38 16.53 -26.77
C ILE A 255 30.76 17.01 -28.09
N SER A 256 29.97 18.08 -28.06
CA SER A 256 29.35 18.62 -29.28
C SER A 256 30.37 19.14 -30.31
N GLY A 257 31.65 19.27 -29.92
CA GLY A 257 32.69 19.88 -30.73
C GLY A 257 32.35 21.33 -31.09
N PRO A 258 33.31 22.11 -31.59
CA PRO A 258 32.93 23.18 -32.49
C PRO A 258 32.24 22.49 -33.66
N ALA A 259 30.91 22.61 -33.76
CA ALA A 259 30.21 22.26 -34.98
C ALA A 259 31.00 22.93 -36.10
N ASP A 260 31.65 22.14 -36.94
CA ASP A 260 32.48 22.61 -38.03
C ASP A 260 31.62 23.64 -38.75
N THR A 261 31.98 24.91 -38.58
CA THR A 261 31.34 26.01 -39.28
C THR A 261 31.89 25.91 -40.69
N GLY A 262 31.44 24.86 -41.39
CA GLY A 262 31.69 24.63 -42.79
C GLY A 262 31.27 25.92 -43.47
N ASN A 263 32.28 26.63 -43.94
CA ASN A 263 32.17 27.90 -44.62
C ASN A 263 31.01 27.81 -45.65
N PRO A 264 29.89 28.52 -45.47
CA PRO A 264 28.76 28.44 -46.40
C PRO A 264 29.11 28.94 -47.81
N ASP A 265 30.29 29.56 -47.99
CA ASP A 265 30.74 30.15 -49.24
C ASP A 265 31.39 29.15 -50.22
N ALA A 266 31.44 27.85 -49.93
CA ALA A 266 32.07 26.84 -50.80
C ALA A 266 31.10 26.00 -51.66
N LEU A 267 29.80 26.35 -51.72
CA LEU A 267 28.85 25.75 -52.67
C LEU A 267 28.70 26.65 -53.90
N GLY A 268 29.43 26.32 -54.96
CA GLY A 268 29.26 26.91 -56.28
C GLY A 268 27.83 26.76 -56.81
N PRO A 269 27.44 27.58 -57.82
CA PRO A 269 26.07 27.63 -58.32
C PRO A 269 25.62 26.27 -58.86
N SER A 270 24.60 25.70 -58.22
CA SER A 270 23.91 24.50 -58.67
C SER A 270 23.34 24.71 -60.09
N PRO A 271 23.47 23.75 -61.01
CA PRO A 271 22.89 23.87 -62.34
C PRO A 271 21.35 23.83 -62.27
N PRO A 272 20.66 24.47 -63.24
CA PRO A 272 19.21 24.57 -63.25
C PRO A 272 18.58 23.20 -63.47
N ILE A 273 17.84 22.72 -62.48
CA ILE A 273 17.02 21.51 -62.60
C ILE A 273 15.80 21.85 -63.46
N THR A 274 15.84 21.41 -64.71
CA THR A 274 14.69 21.34 -65.61
C THR A 274 13.64 20.38 -65.05
N ARG A 275 12.44 20.91 -64.80
CA ARG A 275 11.21 20.14 -64.55
C ARG A 275 10.89 19.27 -65.76
N SER A 276 11.13 17.97 -65.68
CA SER A 276 10.49 16.99 -66.57
C SER A 276 9.19 16.51 -65.93
N SER A 277 8.08 16.94 -66.53
CA SER A 277 6.76 16.37 -66.33
C SER A 277 6.71 14.98 -66.96
N THR A 278 6.70 13.92 -66.16
CA THR A 278 6.22 12.61 -66.57
C THR A 278 5.25 12.09 -65.52
N GLY A 279 4.00 11.94 -65.94
CA GLY A 279 2.90 11.46 -65.14
C GLY A 279 3.12 10.03 -64.67
N ILE A 280 2.80 9.80 -63.40
CA ILE A 280 2.52 8.48 -62.88
C ILE A 280 1.21 8.61 -62.10
N SER A 281 0.19 8.00 -62.69
CA SER A 281 -1.12 7.77 -62.10
C SER A 281 -0.99 6.86 -60.89
N HIS A 282 -1.42 7.29 -59.70
CA HIS A 282 -1.72 6.37 -58.61
C HIS A 282 -2.91 6.85 -57.77
N LEU A 283 -3.93 5.99 -57.80
CA LEU A 283 -5.12 5.87 -56.95
C LEU A 283 -5.34 6.93 -55.86
N GLN A 284 -6.38 7.74 -56.05
CA GLN A 284 -7.10 8.33 -54.93
C GLN A 284 -8.04 7.28 -54.30
N LEU A 285 -7.70 6.83 -53.10
CA LEU A 285 -8.65 6.16 -52.23
C LEU A 285 -9.51 7.25 -51.57
N ASN A 286 -10.71 7.44 -52.11
CA ASN A 286 -11.68 8.41 -51.60
C ASN A 286 -12.34 7.83 -50.33
N VAL A 287 -11.70 8.03 -49.17
CA VAL A 287 -12.32 7.74 -47.87
C VAL A 287 -13.04 9.02 -47.41
N ASN A 288 -14.34 9.04 -47.66
CA ASN A 288 -15.24 10.08 -47.18
C ASN A 288 -15.43 9.89 -45.66
N ILE A 289 -14.62 10.56 -44.84
CA ILE A 289 -14.80 10.61 -43.39
C ILE A 289 -15.59 11.88 -43.08
N GLU A 290 -16.86 11.71 -42.72
CA GLU A 290 -17.68 12.78 -42.14
C GLU A 290 -17.03 13.33 -40.85
N PRO A 291 -16.99 14.65 -40.66
CA PRO A 291 -16.47 15.23 -39.44
C PRO A 291 -17.50 15.08 -38.31
N ILE A 292 -17.36 14.04 -37.50
CA ILE A 292 -18.02 13.97 -36.19
C ILE A 292 -17.35 15.01 -35.28
N SER A 293 -17.91 16.20 -35.30
CA SER A 293 -17.57 17.27 -34.38
C SER A 293 -18.11 16.97 -32.96
N LYS A 294 -17.30 17.30 -31.96
CA LYS A 294 -17.66 17.57 -30.55
C LYS A 294 -17.96 16.38 -29.64
N ALA A 295 -16.93 15.58 -29.38
CA ALA A 295 -16.71 15.05 -28.03
C ALA A 295 -15.23 15.25 -27.71
N GLY A 296 -14.92 16.13 -26.75
CA GLY A 296 -13.54 16.29 -26.28
C GLY A 296 -13.03 14.94 -25.75
N PRO A 297 -11.77 14.56 -26.03
CA PRO A 297 -11.22 13.32 -25.50
C PRO A 297 -11.31 13.34 -23.98
N PRO A 298 -11.73 12.23 -23.35
CA PRO A 298 -11.76 12.14 -21.89
C PRO A 298 -10.34 12.38 -21.36
N SER A 299 -10.24 13.22 -20.32
CA SER A 299 -9.00 13.48 -19.59
C SER A 299 -8.31 12.14 -19.28
N PRO A 300 -7.09 11.89 -19.79
CA PRO A 300 -6.35 10.67 -19.43
C PRO A 300 -6.15 10.66 -17.92
N SER A 301 -6.46 9.54 -17.27
CA SER A 301 -6.25 9.37 -15.84
C SER A 301 -4.76 9.54 -15.50
N THR A 302 -4.46 10.03 -14.30
CA THR A 302 -3.09 10.27 -13.82
C THR A 302 -2.19 9.04 -14.00
N VAL A 303 -2.76 7.85 -13.82
CA VAL A 303 -2.09 6.54 -14.01
C VAL A 303 -1.63 6.33 -15.47
N ASP A 304 -2.44 6.71 -16.45
CA ASP A 304 -2.13 6.55 -17.86
C ASP A 304 -1.04 7.55 -18.31
N ARG A 305 -1.03 8.74 -17.69
CA ARG A 305 -0.02 9.77 -17.92
C ARG A 305 1.35 9.37 -17.36
N MET A 306 1.39 8.79 -16.16
CA MET A 306 2.64 8.31 -15.54
C MET A 306 3.17 7.07 -16.27
N GLY A 307 2.28 6.14 -16.65
CA GLY A 307 2.64 4.95 -17.41
C GLY A 307 3.22 5.28 -18.79
N LYS A 308 2.60 6.22 -19.51
CA LYS A 308 3.13 6.69 -20.80
C LYS A 308 4.48 7.40 -20.65
N ARG A 309 4.64 8.27 -19.66
CA ARG A 309 5.92 8.95 -19.40
C ARG A 309 7.02 7.97 -19.01
N LEU A 310 6.72 6.93 -18.23
CA LEU A 310 7.70 5.90 -17.87
C LEU A 310 8.05 5.00 -19.07
N TYR A 311 7.08 4.71 -19.94
CA TYR A 311 7.30 3.96 -21.18
C TYR A 311 8.14 4.76 -22.18
N ASP A 312 7.81 6.03 -22.40
CA ASP A 312 8.58 6.95 -23.24
C ASP A 312 9.99 7.16 -22.67
N PHE A 313 10.13 7.22 -21.33
CA PHE A 313 11.41 7.26 -20.60
C PHE A 313 12.29 6.02 -20.80
N LEU A 314 11.69 4.82 -20.88
CA LEU A 314 12.43 3.57 -21.13
C LEU A 314 12.83 3.42 -22.61
N LEU A 315 12.09 4.04 -23.53
CA LEU A 315 12.36 3.95 -24.98
C LEU A 315 13.26 5.07 -25.51
N ASP A 316 13.22 6.28 -24.94
CA ASP A 316 13.93 7.44 -25.47
C ASP A 316 15.31 7.63 -24.80
N SER A 317 16.27 6.82 -25.25
CA SER A 317 17.66 6.81 -24.73
C SER A 317 18.48 8.09 -24.99
N HIS A 318 17.92 9.07 -25.72
CA HIS A 318 18.65 10.28 -26.15
C HIS A 318 18.31 11.55 -25.37
N THR A 319 17.25 11.58 -24.57
CA THR A 319 17.00 12.71 -23.66
C THR A 319 17.84 12.59 -22.39
N PRO A 320 18.62 13.62 -22.00
CA PRO A 320 19.52 13.54 -20.86
C PRO A 320 18.70 13.30 -19.58
N TRP A 321 18.94 12.14 -18.95
CA TRP A 321 18.33 11.68 -17.69
C TRP A 321 18.26 12.77 -16.58
N LEU A 322 19.18 13.73 -16.63
CA LEU A 322 19.31 14.86 -15.72
C LEU A 322 18.23 15.95 -15.88
N GLU A 323 17.52 16.01 -17.01
CA GLU A 323 16.41 16.95 -17.21
C GLU A 323 15.05 16.35 -16.80
N PHE A 324 14.91 15.02 -16.78
CA PHE A 324 13.64 14.34 -16.52
C PHE A 324 13.40 14.00 -15.05
N PHE A 325 14.44 13.63 -14.30
CA PHE A 325 14.28 13.51 -12.86
C PHE A 325 14.38 14.89 -12.21
N PRO A 326 13.47 15.26 -11.31
CA PRO A 326 13.74 16.35 -10.39
C PRO A 326 14.83 15.87 -9.42
N LEU A 327 16.08 15.82 -9.88
CA LEU A 327 17.27 15.44 -9.11
C LEU A 327 17.27 16.11 -7.73
N LYS A 328 16.71 17.33 -7.68
CA LYS A 328 16.37 18.08 -6.48
C LYS A 328 15.56 17.30 -5.45
N HIS A 329 14.38 16.79 -5.81
CA HIS A 329 13.54 16.00 -4.91
C HIS A 329 14.24 14.70 -4.51
N PHE A 330 14.91 14.03 -5.45
CA PHE A 330 15.66 12.82 -5.15
C PHE A 330 16.74 13.10 -4.10
N LEU A 331 17.60 14.11 -4.30
CA LEU A 331 18.64 14.50 -3.34
C LEU A 331 18.04 14.92 -1.99
N ALA A 332 16.95 15.68 -2.00
CA ALA A 332 16.30 16.16 -0.80
C ALA A 332 15.67 15.05 0.05
N ILE A 333 15.25 13.93 -0.56
CA ILE A 333 14.73 12.74 0.14
C ILE A 333 15.87 11.77 0.48
N SER A 334 16.82 11.58 -0.42
CA SER A 334 17.99 10.72 -0.22
C SER A 334 18.87 11.21 0.92
N PHE A 335 19.00 12.52 1.14
CA PHE A 335 19.86 13.04 2.20
C PHE A 335 19.35 12.67 3.61
N PRO A 336 18.08 12.93 4.00
CA PRO A 336 17.51 12.41 5.24
C PRO A 336 17.54 10.88 5.33
N LEU A 337 17.36 10.15 4.21
CA LEU A 337 17.50 8.70 4.17
C LEU A 337 18.92 8.24 4.55
N LEU A 338 19.95 8.89 4.00
CA LEU A 338 21.35 8.59 4.30
C LEU A 338 21.66 8.90 5.77
N ILE A 339 21.13 9.99 6.34
CA ILE A 339 21.30 10.27 7.78
C ILE A 339 20.58 9.21 8.62
N ALA A 340 19.38 8.79 8.23
CA ALA A 340 18.64 7.74 8.93
C ALA A 340 19.41 6.40 8.88
N LEU A 341 19.96 6.03 7.71
CA LEU A 341 20.81 4.85 7.54
C LEU A 341 22.07 4.94 8.39
N GLN A 342 22.75 6.09 8.36
CA GLN A 342 23.92 6.35 9.20
C GLN A 342 23.59 6.18 10.68
N THR A 343 22.46 6.73 11.11
CA THR A 343 22.02 6.67 12.51
C THR A 343 21.71 5.24 12.93
N ALA A 344 21.09 4.44 12.05
CA ALA A 344 20.87 3.02 12.30
C ALA A 344 22.19 2.27 12.47
N ILE A 345 23.17 2.51 11.60
CA ILE A 345 24.51 1.89 11.73
C ILE A 345 25.20 2.34 13.02
N ASP A 346 25.14 3.64 13.35
CA ASP A 346 25.72 4.16 14.59
C ASP A 346 25.05 3.57 15.85
N ILE A 347 23.76 3.23 15.80
CA ILE A 347 23.05 2.52 16.88
C ILE A 347 23.63 1.10 17.01
N GLU A 348 23.71 0.34 15.92
CA GLU A 348 24.21 -1.04 15.94
C GLU A 348 25.66 -1.11 16.46
N ILE A 349 26.54 -0.24 15.95
CA ILE A 349 27.93 -0.16 16.44
C ILE A 349 27.96 0.22 17.92
N SER A 350 27.12 1.16 18.37
CA SER A 350 27.09 1.54 19.79
C SER A 350 26.62 0.39 20.67
N ILE A 351 25.68 -0.44 20.22
CA ILE A 351 25.24 -1.62 20.99
C ILE A 351 26.38 -2.63 21.04
N ASP A 352 26.98 -2.99 19.90
CA ASP A 352 28.07 -3.96 19.82
C ASP A 352 29.27 -3.59 20.71
N LEU A 353 29.66 -2.32 20.74
CA LEU A 353 30.74 -1.83 21.60
C LEU A 353 30.43 -1.94 23.10
N ASN A 354 29.15 -1.85 23.47
CA ASN A 354 28.71 -1.90 24.87
C ASN A 354 28.19 -3.29 25.30
N LEU A 355 28.03 -4.26 24.39
CA LEU A 355 27.60 -5.63 24.72
C LEU A 355 28.48 -6.25 25.80
N ARG A 356 29.80 -5.98 25.76
CA ARG A 356 30.76 -6.48 26.76
C ARG A 356 30.51 -5.97 28.19
N LEU A 357 29.70 -4.92 28.35
CA LEU A 357 29.33 -4.32 29.63
C LEU A 357 27.94 -4.79 30.10
N MET A 358 27.21 -5.49 29.24
CA MET A 358 25.86 -6.00 29.46
C MET A 358 25.89 -7.49 29.78
N ASP A 359 24.85 -7.98 30.45
CA ASP A 359 24.64 -9.41 30.64
C ASP A 359 23.97 -9.99 29.37
N ASP A 360 24.74 -10.73 28.56
CA ASP A 360 24.38 -11.18 27.21
C ASP A 360 23.03 -11.95 27.14
N LEU A 361 22.62 -12.61 28.23
CA LEU A 361 21.47 -13.52 28.24
C LEU A 361 20.09 -12.83 28.28
N GLU A 362 20.01 -11.56 28.64
CA GLU A 362 18.74 -10.84 28.78
C GLU A 362 18.38 -9.97 27.56
N GLU A 363 19.39 -9.45 26.85
CA GLU A 363 19.20 -8.57 25.69
C GLU A 363 18.59 -9.31 24.48
N GLU A 364 18.94 -10.59 24.30
CA GLU A 364 18.45 -11.43 23.20
C GLU A 364 17.01 -11.94 23.39
N ARG A 365 16.43 -11.78 24.58
CA ARG A 365 15.08 -12.30 24.86
C ARG A 365 14.03 -11.45 24.16
N TRP A 366 13.16 -12.14 23.42
CA TRP A 366 11.96 -11.55 22.85
C TRP A 366 10.97 -11.22 23.96
N THR A 367 10.72 -9.93 24.18
CA THR A 367 9.67 -9.49 25.10
C THR A 367 8.34 -9.30 24.37
N PHE A 368 7.25 -9.30 25.13
CA PHE A 368 5.93 -8.95 24.61
C PHE A 368 5.94 -7.55 23.94
N GLY A 369 6.68 -6.59 24.51
CA GLY A 369 6.85 -5.24 23.96
C GLY A 369 7.48 -5.25 22.57
N GLN A 370 8.50 -6.09 22.34
CA GLN A 370 9.14 -6.24 21.04
C GLN A 370 8.19 -6.82 19.97
N VAL A 371 7.39 -7.82 20.33
CA VAL A 371 6.40 -8.41 19.42
C VAL A 371 5.34 -7.37 19.06
N LEU A 372 4.85 -6.61 20.05
CA LEU A 372 3.89 -5.53 19.83
C LEU A 372 4.48 -4.43 18.92
N ALA A 373 5.77 -4.08 19.10
CA ALA A 373 6.46 -3.12 18.25
C ALA A 373 6.49 -3.58 16.77
N LEU A 374 6.75 -4.86 16.51
CA LEU A 374 6.68 -5.41 15.15
C LEU A 374 5.27 -5.38 14.57
N PHE A 375 4.25 -5.69 15.38
CA PHE A 375 2.85 -5.57 14.94
C PHE A 375 2.49 -4.14 14.53
N LEU A 376 3.05 -3.11 15.20
CA LEU A 376 2.83 -1.72 14.83
C LEU A 376 3.46 -1.35 13.47
N VAL A 377 4.46 -2.08 12.99
CA VAL A 377 5.07 -1.88 11.66
C VAL A 377 4.23 -2.50 10.55
N ILE A 378 3.48 -3.57 10.84
CA ILE A 378 2.67 -4.27 9.84
C ILE A 378 1.71 -3.29 9.17
N ALA A 379 0.98 -2.46 9.92
CA ALA A 379 0.02 -1.52 9.35
C ALA A 379 0.65 -0.49 8.36
N PRO A 380 1.72 0.24 8.73
CA PRO A 380 2.46 1.09 7.78
C PRO A 380 3.01 0.32 6.57
N ALA A 381 3.60 -0.87 6.78
CA ALA A 381 4.16 -1.67 5.69
C ALA A 381 3.09 -2.07 4.66
N LEU A 382 1.92 -2.46 5.13
CA LEU A 382 0.77 -2.80 4.29
C LEU A 382 0.23 -1.59 3.54
N ARG A 383 0.21 -0.41 4.17
CA ARG A 383 -0.15 0.85 3.49
C ARG A 383 0.84 1.18 2.38
N VAL A 384 2.14 1.09 2.64
CA VAL A 384 3.18 1.30 1.63
C VAL A 384 3.06 0.30 0.49
N ALA A 385 2.83 -0.98 0.81
CA ALA A 385 2.60 -2.02 -0.20
C ALA A 385 1.35 -1.70 -1.05
N GLN A 386 0.24 -1.31 -0.42
CA GLN A 386 -0.99 -0.92 -1.12
C GLN A 386 -0.72 0.24 -2.08
N ILE A 387 -0.08 1.31 -1.61
CA ILE A 387 0.28 2.48 -2.43
C ILE A 387 1.17 2.05 -3.60
N PHE A 388 2.18 1.22 -3.33
CA PHE A 388 3.05 0.70 -4.36
C PHE A 388 2.27 -0.04 -5.44
N PHE A 389 1.39 -0.98 -5.07
CA PHE A 389 0.64 -1.79 -6.02
C PHE A 389 -0.49 -1.04 -6.74
N GLU A 390 -1.10 -0.04 -6.11
CA GLU A 390 -2.25 0.68 -6.68
C GLU A 390 -1.85 1.93 -7.46
N GLN A 391 -0.84 2.67 -6.99
CA GLN A 391 -0.54 4.02 -7.50
C GLN A 391 0.68 4.05 -8.41
N THR A 392 1.59 3.07 -8.32
CA THR A 392 2.80 3.09 -9.15
C THR A 392 2.61 2.31 -10.45
N PRO A 393 3.19 2.77 -11.58
CA PRO A 393 3.16 2.03 -12.83
C PRO A 393 3.79 0.64 -12.69
N LEU A 394 4.89 0.54 -11.93
CA LEU A 394 5.58 -0.71 -11.67
C LEU A 394 4.72 -1.68 -10.87
N GLY A 395 4.08 -1.23 -9.79
CA GLY A 395 3.16 -2.04 -9.01
C GLY A 395 1.95 -2.49 -9.82
N SER A 396 1.40 -1.62 -10.66
CA SER A 396 0.33 -1.97 -11.59
C SER A 396 0.77 -3.01 -12.63
N TYR A 397 2.01 -2.93 -13.11
CA TYR A 397 2.60 -3.90 -14.03
C TYR A 397 2.82 -5.24 -13.34
N ILE A 398 3.41 -5.26 -12.14
CA ILE A 398 3.60 -6.48 -11.33
C ILE A 398 2.24 -7.13 -11.06
N ARG A 399 1.21 -6.34 -10.74
CA ARG A 399 -0.17 -6.81 -10.56
C ARG A 399 -0.69 -7.44 -11.86
N ARG A 400 -0.59 -6.76 -13.01
CA ARG A 400 -1.01 -7.32 -14.31
C ARG A 400 -0.24 -8.59 -14.70
N CYS A 401 1.06 -8.66 -14.41
CA CYS A 401 1.88 -9.84 -14.67
C CYS A 401 1.53 -11.01 -13.75
N SER A 402 1.19 -10.72 -12.48
CA SER A 402 0.65 -11.71 -11.57
C SER A 402 -0.68 -12.26 -12.11
N ASP A 403 -1.56 -11.38 -12.59
CA ASP A 403 -2.88 -11.72 -13.14
C ASP A 403 -2.76 -12.53 -14.45
N ALA A 404 -1.70 -12.29 -15.24
CA ALA A 404 -1.46 -12.98 -16.49
C ALA A 404 -0.81 -14.37 -16.33
N LYS A 405 0.01 -14.57 -15.28
CA LYS A 405 0.76 -15.83 -15.08
C LYS A 405 0.00 -16.90 -14.30
N LYS A 406 -1.06 -16.54 -13.60
CA LYS A 406 -1.93 -17.51 -12.92
C LYS A 406 -3.36 -17.17 -13.29
N GLY A 407 -4.16 -18.15 -13.74
CA GLY A 407 -5.62 -18.01 -13.82
C GLY A 407 -6.31 -17.77 -12.47
N HIS A 408 -5.54 -17.37 -11.44
CA HIS A 408 -5.97 -16.98 -10.12
C HIS A 408 -5.62 -15.50 -9.94
N ARG A 409 -6.64 -14.71 -9.60
CA ARG A 409 -6.51 -13.28 -9.30
C ARG A 409 -5.46 -13.02 -8.20
N PRO A 410 -4.80 -11.86 -8.22
CA PRO A 410 -3.67 -11.58 -7.34
C PRO A 410 -4.17 -11.52 -5.90
N LEU A 411 -3.35 -11.98 -4.95
CA LEU A 411 -3.63 -11.83 -3.52
C LEU A 411 -3.84 -10.35 -3.22
N ASP A 412 -5.08 -9.97 -2.89
CA ASP A 412 -5.37 -8.66 -2.33
C ASP A 412 -4.74 -8.62 -0.92
N PRO A 413 -3.74 -7.74 -0.68
CA PRO A 413 -3.10 -7.67 0.64
C PRO A 413 -4.13 -7.35 1.73
N LEU A 414 -5.15 -6.54 1.42
CA LEU A 414 -6.24 -6.20 2.31
C LEU A 414 -7.10 -7.43 2.65
N TRP A 415 -7.29 -8.32 1.68
CA TRP A 415 -7.94 -9.63 1.88
C TRP A 415 -7.14 -10.51 2.83
N PHE A 416 -5.81 -10.62 2.64
CA PHE A 416 -4.95 -11.44 3.50
C PHE A 416 -4.95 -10.94 4.95
N ILE A 417 -4.91 -9.62 5.16
CA ILE A 417 -4.97 -9.02 6.49
C ILE A 417 -6.34 -9.23 7.13
N ARG A 418 -7.44 -9.03 6.39
CA ARG A 418 -8.78 -9.31 6.92
C ARG A 418 -8.89 -10.78 7.33
N ALA A 419 -8.43 -11.69 6.48
CA ALA A 419 -8.42 -13.13 6.78
C ALA A 419 -7.59 -13.46 8.04
N LEU A 420 -6.48 -12.76 8.29
CA LEU A 420 -5.67 -12.92 9.51
C LEU A 420 -6.32 -12.30 10.77
N LEU A 421 -7.04 -11.19 10.63
CA LEU A 421 -7.63 -10.46 11.76
C LEU A 421 -9.02 -10.95 12.15
N THR A 422 -9.78 -11.51 11.21
CA THR A 422 -11.12 -12.00 11.50
C THR A 422 -11.09 -13.46 11.91
N LYS A 423 -11.21 -13.71 13.23
CA LYS A 423 -11.60 -15.02 13.78
C LYS A 423 -13.09 -15.26 13.48
N ASN A 424 -13.45 -15.32 12.20
CA ASN A 424 -14.85 -15.49 11.81
C ASN A 424 -15.22 -16.96 11.95
N GLU A 425 -16.14 -17.24 12.87
CA GLU A 425 -16.83 -18.52 12.91
C GLU A 425 -17.60 -18.74 11.60
N TRP A 426 -17.53 -19.95 11.04
CA TRP A 426 -18.18 -20.32 9.78
C TRP A 426 -19.63 -19.84 9.68
N HIS A 427 -20.38 -19.86 10.79
CA HIS A 427 -21.77 -19.40 10.86
C HIS A 427 -21.95 -17.93 10.44
N SER A 428 -21.03 -17.04 10.82
CA SER A 428 -21.07 -15.62 10.43
C SER A 428 -20.80 -15.45 8.94
N LEU A 429 -19.85 -16.22 8.42
CA LEU A 429 -19.46 -16.18 7.02
C LEU A 429 -20.55 -16.76 6.11
N HIS A 430 -21.14 -17.90 6.49
CA HIS A 430 -22.29 -18.50 5.83
C HIS A 430 -23.47 -17.52 5.74
N GLY A 431 -23.84 -16.88 6.85
CA GLY A 431 -24.91 -15.89 6.87
C GLY A 431 -24.64 -14.69 5.94
N THR A 432 -23.37 -14.25 5.87
CA THR A 432 -22.95 -13.19 4.95
C THR A 432 -23.06 -13.63 3.49
N ILE A 433 -22.57 -14.82 3.14
CA ILE A 433 -22.63 -15.36 1.76
C ILE A 433 -24.09 -15.53 1.33
N SER A 434 -24.91 -16.18 2.16
CA SER A 434 -26.33 -16.44 1.91
C SER A 434 -27.09 -15.14 1.65
N LYS A 435 -26.92 -14.13 2.53
CA LYS A 435 -27.54 -12.81 2.37
C LYS A 435 -27.14 -12.12 1.06
N LYS A 436 -25.89 -12.26 0.63
CA LYS A 436 -25.40 -11.64 -0.62
C LYS A 436 -25.87 -12.38 -1.87
N ILE A 437 -25.98 -13.71 -1.84
CA ILE A 437 -26.62 -14.50 -2.91
C ILE A 437 -28.10 -14.14 -3.02
N PHE A 438 -28.80 -14.02 -1.90
CA PHE A 438 -30.20 -13.59 -1.86
C PHE A 438 -30.39 -12.19 -2.48
N LEU A 439 -29.56 -11.20 -2.10
CA LEU A 439 -29.61 -9.86 -2.70
C LEU A 439 -29.33 -9.86 -4.21
N ALA A 440 -28.43 -10.74 -4.68
CA ALA A 440 -28.20 -10.93 -6.10
C ALA A 440 -29.43 -11.50 -6.81
N ARG A 441 -30.12 -12.49 -6.22
CA ARG A 441 -31.38 -13.05 -6.75
C ARG A 441 -32.49 -11.99 -6.81
N PHE A 442 -32.64 -11.21 -5.75
CA PHE A 442 -33.59 -10.10 -5.71
C PHE A 442 -33.33 -9.09 -6.84
N ALA A 443 -32.07 -8.73 -7.08
CA ALA A 443 -31.68 -7.86 -8.18
C ALA A 443 -31.95 -8.49 -9.57
N CYS A 444 -31.74 -9.81 -9.73
CA CYS A 444 -32.13 -10.54 -10.93
C CYS A 444 -33.63 -10.50 -11.18
N GLY A 445 -34.47 -10.70 -10.16
CA GLY A 445 -35.92 -10.60 -10.28
C GLY A 445 -36.36 -9.24 -10.84
N ARG A 446 -35.77 -8.14 -10.35
CA ARG A 446 -36.04 -6.79 -10.88
C ARG A 446 -35.58 -6.59 -12.34
N LEU A 447 -34.62 -7.37 -12.82
CA LEU A 447 -34.20 -7.35 -14.22
C LEU A 447 -35.17 -8.12 -15.13
N GLN A 448 -35.92 -9.11 -14.60
CA GLN A 448 -36.92 -9.87 -15.37
C GLN A 448 -38.10 -9.01 -15.81
N ASP A 449 -38.44 -7.99 -15.03
CA ASP A 449 -39.52 -7.03 -15.35
C ASP A 449 -39.21 -6.17 -16.59
N THR A 450 -37.99 -6.28 -17.15
CA THR A 450 -37.63 -5.55 -18.38
C THR A 450 -38.17 -6.28 -19.63
N PRO A 451 -38.88 -5.59 -20.55
CA PRO A 451 -39.57 -6.22 -21.68
C PRO A 451 -38.67 -6.73 -22.82
N ASN A 452 -37.38 -6.96 -22.57
CA ASN A 452 -36.40 -7.37 -23.57
C ASN A 452 -36.20 -8.90 -23.56
N ILE A 453 -36.69 -9.58 -24.60
CA ILE A 453 -36.63 -11.06 -24.74
C ILE A 453 -35.19 -11.62 -24.64
N VAL A 454 -34.19 -10.89 -25.15
CA VAL A 454 -32.78 -11.32 -25.08
C VAL A 454 -32.23 -11.15 -23.67
N ALA A 455 -32.64 -10.08 -22.98
CA ALA A 455 -32.31 -9.89 -21.58
C ALA A 455 -32.94 -10.99 -20.71
N TYR A 456 -34.17 -11.39 -21.03
CA TYR A 456 -34.90 -12.43 -20.30
C TYR A 456 -34.13 -13.77 -20.27
N GLN A 457 -33.62 -14.25 -21.40
CA GLN A 457 -32.82 -15.49 -21.45
C GLN A 457 -31.51 -15.38 -20.65
N GLY A 458 -30.86 -14.21 -20.72
CA GLY A 458 -29.65 -13.94 -19.95
C GLY A 458 -29.91 -13.90 -18.44
N VAL A 459 -31.00 -13.24 -18.01
CA VAL A 459 -31.40 -13.14 -16.61
C VAL A 459 -31.85 -14.50 -16.07
N PHE A 460 -32.55 -15.31 -16.86
CA PHE A 460 -32.92 -16.67 -16.49
C PHE A 460 -31.69 -17.56 -16.26
N THR A 461 -30.69 -17.47 -17.15
CA THR A 461 -29.42 -18.19 -16.97
C THR A 461 -28.69 -17.76 -15.70
N LEU A 462 -28.73 -16.47 -15.38
CA LEU A 462 -28.11 -15.92 -14.18
C LEU A 462 -28.83 -16.36 -12.90
N GLU A 463 -30.16 -16.38 -12.92
CA GLU A 463 -30.98 -16.90 -11.82
C GLU A 463 -30.68 -18.37 -11.53
N TRP A 464 -30.52 -19.19 -12.59
CA TRP A 464 -30.13 -20.58 -12.45
C TRP A 464 -28.77 -20.75 -11.74
N HIS A 465 -27.76 -19.94 -12.10
CA HIS A 465 -26.47 -19.98 -11.42
C HIS A 465 -26.57 -19.56 -9.95
N LEU A 466 -27.42 -18.58 -9.63
CA LEU A 466 -27.62 -18.16 -8.24
C LEU A 466 -28.34 -19.22 -7.40
N LEU A 467 -29.31 -19.94 -7.97
CA LEU A 467 -29.95 -21.09 -7.34
C LEU A 467 -28.96 -22.23 -7.08
N LEU A 468 -28.10 -22.52 -8.07
CA LEU A 468 -27.04 -23.52 -7.92
C LEU A 468 -26.05 -23.12 -6.82
N ALA A 469 -25.67 -21.84 -6.76
CA ALA A 469 -24.80 -21.30 -5.71
C ALA A 469 -25.42 -21.41 -4.31
N GLU A 470 -26.73 -21.16 -4.18
CA GLU A 470 -27.45 -21.31 -2.92
C GLU A 470 -27.49 -22.77 -2.46
N SER A 471 -27.78 -23.71 -3.38
CA SER A 471 -27.75 -25.14 -3.08
C SER A 471 -26.35 -25.62 -2.67
N GLN A 472 -25.30 -25.16 -3.36
CA GLN A 472 -23.90 -25.48 -3.01
C GLN A 472 -23.50 -24.90 -1.64
N LEU A 473 -24.01 -23.71 -1.30
CA LEU A 473 -23.78 -23.10 0.01
C LEU A 473 -24.47 -23.90 1.13
N GLU A 474 -25.70 -24.37 0.90
CA GLU A 474 -26.44 -25.20 1.86
C GLU A 474 -25.74 -26.55 2.11
N VAL A 475 -25.28 -27.20 1.04
CA VAL A 475 -24.49 -28.44 1.15
C VAL A 475 -23.18 -28.19 1.91
N SER A 476 -22.48 -27.10 1.59
CA SER A 476 -21.27 -26.71 2.32
C SER A 476 -21.57 -26.50 3.81
N ASN A 477 -22.68 -25.82 4.13
CA ASN A 477 -23.09 -25.59 5.51
C ASN A 477 -23.31 -26.91 6.25
N LEU A 478 -24.03 -27.87 5.65
CA LEU A 478 -24.22 -29.19 6.24
C LEU A 478 -22.88 -29.90 6.51
N SER A 479 -21.92 -29.82 5.60
CA SER A 479 -20.57 -30.38 5.79
C SER A 479 -19.82 -29.73 6.97
N PHE A 480 -20.01 -28.43 7.19
CA PHE A 480 -19.35 -27.69 8.26
C PHE A 480 -20.10 -27.74 9.60
N THR A 481 -21.43 -27.93 9.62
CA THR A 481 -22.24 -27.90 10.84
C THR A 481 -22.67 -29.26 11.38
N ALA A 482 -22.60 -30.34 10.60
CA ALA A 482 -23.11 -31.64 11.05
C ALA A 482 -22.28 -32.21 12.23
N PRO A 483 -22.90 -32.41 13.41
CA PRO A 483 -22.25 -33.15 14.49
C PRO A 483 -22.09 -34.62 14.09
N ASN A 484 -21.00 -35.25 14.55
CA ASN A 484 -20.69 -36.66 14.28
C ASN A 484 -21.76 -37.58 14.89
N ILE A 485 -22.85 -37.84 14.17
CA ILE A 485 -23.88 -38.80 14.61
C ILE A 485 -23.44 -40.26 14.34
N HIS A 486 -22.38 -40.48 13.57
CA HIS A 486 -22.04 -41.80 13.06
C HIS A 486 -21.13 -42.71 13.91
N SER A 487 -20.82 -42.40 15.18
CA SER A 487 -19.93 -43.27 15.97
C SER A 487 -20.52 -43.99 17.18
N ASN A 488 -21.80 -43.78 17.56
CA ASN A 488 -22.39 -44.47 18.73
C ASN A 488 -23.67 -45.26 18.40
N ILE A 489 -23.71 -45.97 17.26
CA ILE A 489 -24.66 -47.09 17.10
C ILE A 489 -23.94 -48.37 17.55
N THR A 490 -23.72 -48.47 18.86
CA THR A 490 -23.65 -49.77 19.53
C THR A 490 -25.00 -49.99 20.18
N SER A 491 -25.65 -51.08 19.78
CA SER A 491 -26.85 -51.64 20.38
C SER A 491 -26.74 -51.70 21.91
N ASP A 492 -27.54 -50.91 22.63
CA ASP A 492 -28.45 -51.46 23.65
C ASP A 492 -29.25 -50.38 24.38
N THR A 493 -30.50 -50.74 24.66
CA THR A 493 -31.43 -50.22 25.67
C THR A 493 -32.25 -48.95 25.40
N THR A 494 -33.54 -49.21 25.34
CA THR A 494 -34.72 -48.34 25.57
C THR A 494 -34.59 -47.40 26.78
N ALA A 495 -34.86 -46.10 26.59
CA ALA A 495 -35.76 -45.27 27.43
C ALA A 495 -35.69 -43.79 27.02
N ASP A 496 -36.87 -43.23 26.73
CA ASP A 496 -37.35 -41.84 26.83
C ASP A 496 -36.40 -40.67 26.56
N ALA A 497 -36.53 -40.08 25.36
CA ALA A 497 -35.97 -38.78 25.01
C ALA A 497 -37.05 -37.67 25.00
N PRO A 498 -36.77 -36.48 25.57
CA PRO A 498 -37.73 -35.37 25.64
C PRO A 498 -37.82 -34.63 24.30
N SER A 499 -39.06 -34.37 23.87
CA SER A 499 -39.41 -33.61 22.67
C SER A 499 -39.14 -32.10 22.88
N ASN A 500 -37.95 -31.63 22.49
CA ASN A 500 -37.68 -30.20 22.33
C ASN A 500 -36.90 -29.96 21.02
N THR A 501 -37.48 -30.39 19.92
CA THR A 501 -37.09 -29.92 18.57
C THR A 501 -37.92 -28.69 18.24
N LYS A 502 -37.32 -27.50 18.40
CA LYS A 502 -37.80 -26.27 17.74
C LYS A 502 -37.79 -26.57 16.24
N SER A 503 -38.92 -26.42 15.56
CA SER A 503 -39.06 -26.90 14.18
C SER A 503 -38.18 -26.05 13.26
N LEU A 504 -37.66 -26.65 12.19
CA LEU A 504 -36.87 -25.96 11.16
C LEU A 504 -37.62 -24.78 10.53
N GLN A 505 -38.96 -24.79 10.56
CA GLN A 505 -39.81 -23.68 10.15
C GLN A 505 -39.73 -22.47 11.09
N ASP A 506 -39.57 -22.69 12.40
CA ASP A 506 -39.46 -21.59 13.37
C ASP A 506 -38.16 -20.80 13.19
N LEU A 507 -37.05 -21.50 12.93
CA LEU A 507 -35.74 -20.90 12.63
C LEU A 507 -35.74 -20.14 11.28
N SER A 508 -36.48 -20.62 10.28
CA SER A 508 -36.64 -19.94 8.99
C SER A 508 -37.37 -18.60 9.14
N SER A 509 -38.43 -18.55 9.95
CA SER A 509 -39.20 -17.33 10.20
C SER A 509 -38.42 -16.26 11.00
N GLU A 510 -37.54 -16.71 11.91
CA GLU A 510 -36.68 -15.84 12.72
C GLU A 510 -35.56 -15.22 11.86
N LEU A 511 -35.07 -15.95 10.85
CA LEU A 511 -34.08 -15.46 9.88
C LEU A 511 -34.70 -14.47 8.87
N GLU A 512 -35.93 -14.69 8.43
CA GLU A 512 -36.65 -13.82 7.50
C GLU A 512 -36.95 -12.44 8.12
N SER A 513 -37.45 -12.39 9.36
CA SER A 513 -37.82 -11.13 10.03
C SER A 513 -36.62 -10.22 10.34
N SER A 514 -35.44 -10.77 10.66
CA SER A 514 -34.21 -10.01 10.88
C SER A 514 -33.57 -9.53 9.57
N SER A 515 -33.77 -10.25 8.48
CA SER A 515 -33.22 -9.94 7.16
C SER A 515 -33.97 -8.79 6.47
N GLU A 516 -35.30 -8.73 6.60
CA GLU A 516 -36.16 -7.75 5.89
C GLU A 516 -35.79 -6.29 6.16
N GLY A 517 -35.44 -5.92 7.41
CA GLY A 517 -35.06 -4.55 7.75
C GLY A 517 -33.78 -4.09 7.05
N SER A 518 -32.75 -4.95 7.04
CA SER A 518 -31.48 -4.65 6.39
C SER A 518 -31.55 -4.74 4.86
N ILE A 519 -32.44 -5.59 4.32
CA ILE A 519 -32.73 -5.65 2.88
C ILE A 519 -33.40 -4.34 2.43
N ARG A 520 -34.34 -3.77 3.22
CA ARG A 520 -34.97 -2.49 2.90
C ARG A 520 -33.97 -1.33 2.86
N GLU A 521 -33.06 -1.23 3.83
CA GLU A 521 -32.03 -0.18 3.84
C GLU A 521 -31.11 -0.27 2.61
N MET A 522 -30.57 -1.47 2.32
CA MET A 522 -29.73 -1.65 1.12
C MET A 522 -30.53 -1.51 -0.19
N SER A 523 -31.80 -1.88 -0.23
CA SER A 523 -32.64 -1.70 -1.42
C SER A 523 -32.90 -0.22 -1.73
N ASN A 524 -33.07 0.61 -0.69
CA ASN A 524 -33.32 2.04 -0.85
C ASN A 524 -32.08 2.80 -1.35
N ASP A 525 -30.88 2.40 -0.94
CA ASP A 525 -29.62 3.01 -1.41
C ASP A 525 -29.32 2.73 -2.89
N PHE A 526 -29.93 1.69 -3.48
CA PHE A 526 -29.67 1.24 -4.85
C PHE A 526 -30.89 1.33 -5.78
N GLU A 527 -31.89 2.14 -5.42
CA GLU A 527 -33.17 2.26 -6.12
C GLU A 527 -33.06 2.58 -7.63
N GLY A 528 -31.90 3.06 -8.11
CA GLY A 528 -31.68 3.46 -9.49
C GLY A 528 -31.04 2.44 -10.45
N ASP A 529 -30.40 1.35 -9.99
CA ASP A 529 -29.65 0.45 -10.89
C ASP A 529 -29.57 -1.01 -10.38
N PRO A 530 -30.50 -1.89 -10.80
CA PRO A 530 -30.50 -3.30 -10.40
C PRO A 530 -29.26 -4.06 -10.89
N LEU A 531 -28.64 -3.64 -12.00
CA LEU A 531 -27.42 -4.27 -12.52
C LEU A 531 -26.21 -3.97 -11.61
N LYS A 532 -26.13 -2.74 -11.09
CA LYS A 532 -25.10 -2.35 -10.12
C LYS A 532 -25.25 -3.11 -8.79
N LEU A 533 -26.48 -3.22 -8.28
CA LEU A 533 -26.77 -3.98 -7.05
C LEU A 533 -26.39 -5.46 -7.19
N LEU A 534 -26.76 -6.07 -8.32
CA LEU A 534 -26.40 -7.44 -8.67
C LEU A 534 -24.88 -7.66 -8.72
N LYS A 535 -24.15 -6.77 -9.40
CA LYS A 535 -22.68 -6.84 -9.50
C LYS A 535 -22.00 -6.74 -8.13
N ILE A 536 -22.41 -5.78 -7.30
CA ILE A 536 -21.86 -5.58 -5.95
C ILE A 536 -22.16 -6.80 -5.06
N SER A 537 -23.37 -7.34 -5.14
CA SER A 537 -23.79 -8.50 -4.35
C SER A 537 -23.00 -9.76 -4.72
N LEU A 538 -22.80 -10.02 -6.02
CA LEU A 538 -21.98 -11.13 -6.52
C LEU A 538 -20.50 -11.01 -6.11
N ILE A 539 -19.92 -9.81 -6.21
CA ILE A 539 -18.54 -9.54 -5.75
C ILE A 539 -18.43 -9.83 -4.25
N SER A 540 -19.38 -9.34 -3.45
CA SER A 540 -19.37 -9.52 -2.00
C SER A 540 -19.58 -10.99 -1.59
N ALA A 541 -20.44 -11.74 -2.27
CA ALA A 541 -20.64 -13.17 -2.03
C ALA A 541 -19.35 -13.95 -2.34
N ARG A 542 -18.76 -13.71 -3.52
CA ARG A 542 -17.50 -14.32 -3.95
C ARG A 542 -16.37 -14.05 -2.95
N ASP A 543 -16.21 -12.81 -2.52
CA ASP A 543 -15.14 -12.44 -1.61
C ASP A 543 -15.32 -13.14 -0.24
N SER A 544 -16.56 -13.32 0.20
CA SER A 544 -16.88 -14.06 1.42
C SER A 544 -16.59 -15.57 1.30
N VAL A 545 -16.88 -16.17 0.16
CA VAL A 545 -16.54 -17.58 -0.12
C VAL A 545 -15.02 -17.78 -0.21
N SER A 546 -14.30 -16.84 -0.82
CA SER A 546 -12.84 -16.87 -0.85
C SER A 546 -12.22 -16.77 0.54
N ILE A 547 -12.79 -15.94 1.42
CA ILE A 547 -12.40 -15.91 2.85
C ILE A 547 -12.63 -17.30 3.47
N ALA A 548 -13.77 -17.95 3.17
CA ALA A 548 -14.09 -19.27 3.73
C ALA A 548 -13.04 -20.32 3.37
N GLN A 549 -12.57 -20.31 2.12
CA GLN A 549 -11.52 -21.21 1.61
C GLN A 549 -10.14 -20.95 2.22
N SER A 550 -9.93 -19.81 2.89
CA SER A 550 -8.65 -19.45 3.50
C SER A 550 -8.57 -19.76 5.00
N VAL A 551 -9.72 -20.00 5.65
CA VAL A 551 -9.77 -20.35 7.07
C VAL A 551 -9.27 -21.78 7.26
N ARG A 552 -8.04 -21.93 7.76
CA ARG A 552 -7.48 -23.25 8.13
C ARG A 552 -8.00 -23.67 9.50
N PHE A 553 -8.60 -24.85 9.57
CA PHE A 553 -8.95 -25.51 10.81
C PHE A 553 -7.72 -26.18 11.42
N THR A 554 -7.54 -26.06 12.73
CA THR A 554 -6.36 -26.55 13.46
C THR A 554 -6.45 -28.03 13.85
N ASP A 555 -7.63 -28.65 13.79
CA ASP A 555 -7.83 -30.06 14.16
C ASP A 555 -7.73 -31.00 12.93
N VAL A 556 -6.98 -32.10 13.10
CA VAL A 556 -6.77 -33.15 12.08
C VAL A 556 -8.08 -33.85 11.70
N ARG A 557 -9.06 -33.97 12.61
CA ARG A 557 -10.38 -34.54 12.29
C ARG A 557 -11.27 -33.58 11.50
N GLU A 558 -11.04 -32.28 11.62
CA GLU A 558 -11.70 -31.27 10.81
C GLU A 558 -11.12 -31.23 9.38
N HIS A 559 -9.92 -31.78 9.16
CA HIS A 559 -9.25 -31.74 7.87
C HIS A 559 -9.98 -32.50 6.75
N SER A 560 -10.53 -33.69 7.01
CA SER A 560 -11.27 -34.44 5.98
C SER A 560 -12.59 -33.76 5.61
N ARG A 561 -13.34 -33.28 6.62
CA ARG A 561 -14.55 -32.46 6.42
C ARG A 561 -14.24 -31.16 5.68
N TYR A 562 -13.07 -30.58 5.96
CA TYR A 562 -12.60 -29.40 5.26
C TYR A 562 -12.29 -29.69 3.80
N GLN A 563 -11.75 -30.87 3.43
CA GLN A 563 -11.51 -31.20 2.03
C GLN A 563 -12.83 -31.28 1.24
N ASP A 564 -13.85 -31.94 1.81
CA ASP A 564 -15.18 -32.01 1.19
C ASP A 564 -15.82 -30.63 1.10
N GLY A 565 -15.78 -29.85 2.18
CA GLY A 565 -16.28 -28.47 2.21
C GLY A 565 -15.51 -27.54 1.27
N ALA A 566 -14.19 -27.70 1.13
CA ALA A 566 -13.35 -26.89 0.24
C ALA A 566 -13.65 -27.17 -1.23
N LEU A 567 -13.92 -28.43 -1.59
CA LEU A 567 -14.38 -28.80 -2.93
C LEU A 567 -15.72 -28.12 -3.24
N MET A 568 -16.67 -28.15 -2.30
CA MET A 568 -17.98 -27.50 -2.49
C MET A 568 -17.86 -25.97 -2.57
N LEU A 569 -17.01 -25.36 -1.74
CA LEU A 569 -16.70 -23.93 -1.83
C LEU A 569 -16.01 -23.57 -3.16
N ALA A 570 -15.19 -24.46 -3.73
CA ALA A 570 -14.58 -24.26 -5.04
C ALA A 570 -15.65 -24.28 -6.16
N CYS A 571 -16.57 -25.24 -6.12
CA CYS A 571 -17.71 -25.26 -7.03
C CYS A 571 -18.58 -23.99 -6.89
N LEU A 572 -18.82 -23.54 -5.66
CA LEU A 572 -19.54 -22.29 -5.38
C LEU A 572 -18.83 -21.07 -5.97
N MET A 573 -17.51 -20.99 -5.84
CA MET A 573 -16.71 -19.93 -6.44
C MET A 573 -16.83 -19.91 -7.97
N ASP A 574 -16.73 -21.07 -8.62
CA ASP A 574 -16.85 -21.17 -10.08
C ASP A 574 -18.23 -20.75 -10.57
N THR A 575 -19.29 -21.12 -9.84
CA THR A 575 -20.67 -20.69 -10.11
C THR A 575 -20.80 -19.17 -9.99
N LEU A 576 -20.27 -18.57 -8.91
CA LEU A 576 -20.31 -17.10 -8.69
C LEU A 576 -19.48 -16.34 -9.73
N TYR A 577 -18.34 -16.89 -10.18
CA TYR A 577 -17.54 -16.31 -11.26
C TYR A 577 -18.27 -16.33 -12.59
N SER A 578 -18.93 -17.44 -12.91
CA SER A 578 -19.73 -17.57 -14.14
C SER A 578 -20.87 -16.55 -14.15
N ALA A 579 -21.55 -16.39 -13.02
CA ALA A 579 -22.57 -15.36 -12.81
C ALA A 579 -22.01 -13.94 -12.99
N LEU A 580 -20.87 -13.62 -12.36
CA LEU A 580 -20.26 -12.28 -12.47
C LEU A 580 -19.83 -11.96 -13.91
N ARG A 581 -19.28 -12.94 -14.62
CA ARG A 581 -18.89 -12.79 -16.03
C ARG A 581 -20.09 -12.52 -16.93
N ALA A 582 -21.24 -13.12 -16.63
CA ALA A 582 -22.50 -12.83 -17.32
C ALA A 582 -22.91 -11.37 -17.13
N VAL A 583 -22.84 -10.87 -15.89
CA VAL A 583 -23.17 -9.48 -15.53
C VAL A 583 -22.25 -8.47 -16.22
N GLU A 584 -20.94 -8.74 -16.25
CA GLU A 584 -19.96 -7.88 -16.95
C GLU A 584 -20.24 -7.79 -18.46
N ARG A 585 -20.72 -8.88 -19.06
CA ARG A 585 -21.15 -8.86 -20.46
C ARG A 585 -22.41 -8.04 -20.67
N PHE A 586 -23.40 -8.18 -19.80
CA PHE A 586 -24.62 -7.35 -19.87
C PHE A 586 -24.31 -5.85 -19.77
N GLU A 587 -23.34 -5.48 -18.93
CA GLU A 587 -22.88 -4.11 -18.78
C GLU A 587 -22.15 -3.61 -20.04
N THR A 588 -21.24 -4.43 -20.59
CA THR A 588 -20.46 -4.10 -21.80
C THR A 588 -21.35 -3.94 -23.03
N GLU A 589 -22.32 -4.85 -23.20
CA GLU A 589 -23.27 -4.83 -24.32
C GLU A 589 -24.40 -3.80 -24.12
N ARG A 590 -24.44 -3.11 -22.97
CA ARG A 590 -25.44 -2.08 -22.62
C ARG A 590 -26.89 -2.57 -22.75
N ILE A 591 -27.14 -3.87 -22.54
CA ILE A 591 -28.45 -4.51 -22.75
C ILE A 591 -29.57 -3.84 -21.94
N PHE A 592 -29.23 -3.30 -20.77
CA PHE A 592 -30.18 -2.72 -19.81
C PHE A 592 -30.19 -1.20 -19.75
N LYS A 593 -29.49 -0.49 -20.65
CA LYS A 593 -29.57 0.98 -20.64
C LYS A 593 -30.99 1.41 -21.06
N PRO A 594 -31.73 2.15 -20.22
CA PRO A 594 -33.04 2.64 -20.61
C PRO A 594 -32.88 3.53 -21.84
N LEU A 595 -33.56 3.15 -22.94
CA LEU A 595 -33.66 3.95 -24.17
C LEU A 595 -34.48 5.21 -23.87
N ARG A 596 -33.90 6.13 -23.10
CA ARG A 596 -34.53 7.41 -22.76
C ARG A 596 -34.53 8.28 -24.01
N GLY A 597 -35.65 8.28 -24.74
CA GLY A 597 -35.94 9.26 -25.80
C GLY A 597 -35.85 8.80 -27.26
N ARG A 598 -35.79 7.50 -27.58
CA ARG A 598 -35.96 7.03 -28.98
C ARG A 598 -37.38 6.52 -29.24
N ARG A 599 -38.01 7.01 -30.33
CA ARG A 599 -39.31 6.51 -30.85
C ARG A 599 -39.25 4.99 -31.05
N MET A 600 -40.27 4.28 -30.57
CA MET A 600 -40.45 2.82 -30.67
C MET A 600 -40.25 2.27 -32.10
N ASP A 601 -40.56 3.07 -33.12
CA ASP A 601 -40.55 2.64 -34.53
C ASP A 601 -39.15 2.29 -35.06
N THR A 602 -38.07 2.80 -34.44
CA THR A 602 -36.68 2.47 -34.83
C THR A 602 -36.11 1.25 -34.10
N VAL A 603 -36.78 0.75 -33.07
CA VAL A 603 -36.31 -0.39 -32.26
C VAL A 603 -36.52 -1.71 -33.01
N ALA A 604 -37.63 -1.85 -33.75
CA ALA A 604 -37.91 -3.03 -34.56
C ALA A 604 -36.90 -3.22 -35.72
N GLN A 605 -36.34 -2.12 -36.22
CA GLN A 605 -35.36 -2.15 -37.31
C GLN A 605 -33.91 -2.31 -36.80
N SER A 606 -33.59 -1.74 -35.63
CA SER A 606 -32.29 -1.92 -34.97
C SER A 606 -32.10 -3.33 -34.36
N GLN A 607 -33.18 -4.00 -33.95
CA GLN A 607 -33.11 -5.39 -33.47
C GLN A 607 -32.80 -6.41 -34.57
N ARG A 608 -33.06 -6.09 -35.85
CA ARG A 608 -32.70 -6.95 -36.99
C ARG A 608 -31.26 -6.78 -37.47
N SER A 609 -30.59 -5.66 -37.13
CA SER A 609 -29.24 -5.35 -37.61
C SER A 609 -28.13 -5.51 -36.56
N PHE A 610 -28.46 -5.64 -35.26
CA PHE A 610 -27.48 -6.03 -34.25
C PHE A 610 -27.32 -7.55 -34.26
N GLY A 611 -26.19 -8.03 -34.79
CA GLY A 611 -25.84 -9.43 -34.79
C GLY A 611 -25.63 -9.98 -33.38
N PHE A 612 -26.69 -10.47 -32.73
CA PHE A 612 -26.64 -11.19 -31.45
C PHE A 612 -25.99 -12.59 -31.54
N GLY A 613 -25.34 -12.92 -32.67
CA GLY A 613 -24.67 -14.20 -32.88
C GLY A 613 -23.68 -14.58 -31.76
N PRO A 614 -22.80 -13.66 -31.31
CA PRO A 614 -21.85 -13.94 -30.22
C PRO A 614 -22.53 -14.20 -28.87
N LEU A 615 -23.58 -13.44 -28.53
CA LEU A 615 -24.33 -13.61 -27.28
C LEU A 615 -25.15 -14.91 -27.30
N LYS A 616 -25.82 -15.22 -28.42
CA LYS A 616 -26.58 -16.47 -28.59
C LYS A 616 -25.68 -17.70 -28.55
N SER A 617 -24.53 -17.65 -29.25
CA SER A 617 -23.52 -18.73 -29.20
C SER A 617 -22.97 -18.92 -27.80
N TRP A 618 -22.82 -17.84 -27.03
CA TRP A 618 -22.35 -17.92 -25.66
C TRP A 618 -23.41 -18.43 -24.67
N ILE A 619 -24.68 -18.01 -24.80
CA ILE A 619 -25.79 -18.56 -24.00
C ILE A 619 -25.93 -20.06 -24.26
N LEU A 620 -25.80 -20.48 -25.53
CA LEU A 620 -25.79 -21.90 -25.90
C LEU A 620 -24.56 -22.64 -25.34
N SER A 621 -23.39 -21.99 -25.29
CA SER A 621 -22.17 -22.56 -24.68
C SER A 621 -22.29 -22.69 -23.15
N LEU A 622 -23.02 -21.79 -22.48
CA LEU A 622 -23.31 -21.89 -21.05
C LEU A 622 -24.34 -22.98 -20.76
N ALA A 623 -25.38 -23.10 -21.60
CA ALA A 623 -26.39 -24.15 -21.47
C ALA A 623 -25.81 -25.55 -21.78
N ALA A 624 -24.75 -25.64 -22.58
CA ALA A 624 -24.09 -26.89 -22.93
C ALA A 624 -23.01 -27.34 -21.91
N SER A 625 -22.61 -26.50 -20.95
CA SER A 625 -21.68 -26.90 -19.90
C SER A 625 -22.43 -27.56 -18.74
N GLU A 626 -22.96 -28.77 -18.96
CA GLU A 626 -23.40 -29.62 -17.85
C GLU A 626 -22.15 -30.12 -17.08
N PRO A 627 -22.14 -30.03 -15.74
CA PRO A 627 -21.10 -30.67 -14.95
C PRO A 627 -21.26 -32.19 -15.06
N GLY A 628 -20.34 -32.84 -15.76
CA GLY A 628 -20.32 -34.30 -15.89
C GLY A 628 -20.25 -34.96 -14.51
N MET A 629 -21.35 -35.60 -14.10
CA MET A 629 -21.33 -36.53 -12.97
C MET A 629 -20.38 -37.67 -13.31
N VAL A 630 -19.25 -37.73 -12.59
CA VAL A 630 -18.31 -38.84 -12.66
C VAL A 630 -18.99 -40.09 -12.11
N SER A 631 -19.34 -41.01 -13.02
CA SER A 631 -19.79 -42.36 -12.69
C SER A 631 -18.66 -43.10 -11.98
N LYS A 632 -18.93 -43.58 -10.77
CA LYS A 632 -18.06 -44.47 -10.00
C LYS A 632 -18.04 -45.85 -10.67
N GLY A 633 -16.91 -46.23 -11.24
CA GLY A 633 -16.68 -47.58 -11.73
C GLY A 633 -15.22 -47.74 -12.14
N ASP A 634 -14.40 -48.29 -11.25
CA ASP A 634 -13.64 -49.52 -11.52
C ASP A 634 -12.60 -49.78 -10.43
N THR A 635 -12.89 -50.83 -9.66
CA THR A 635 -11.96 -51.55 -8.80
C THR A 635 -10.86 -52.19 -9.64
N VAL A 636 -9.62 -51.72 -9.50
CA VAL A 636 -8.43 -52.43 -10.00
C VAL A 636 -7.78 -53.18 -8.85
N ASN A 637 -7.89 -54.51 -8.93
CA ASN A 637 -7.10 -55.47 -8.18
C ASN A 637 -5.61 -55.31 -8.50
N ALA A 638 -4.77 -55.18 -7.48
CA ALA A 638 -3.34 -55.47 -7.59
C ALA A 638 -2.96 -56.51 -6.52
N ARG A 639 -2.69 -57.73 -7.00
CA ARG A 639 -2.23 -58.88 -6.23
C ARG A 639 -0.85 -59.28 -6.77
N GLY A 640 0.15 -59.29 -5.88
CA GLY A 640 1.44 -59.99 -6.01
C GLY A 640 2.45 -59.31 -6.97
N VAL A 641 3.77 -59.35 -6.75
CA VAL A 641 4.63 -60.33 -6.07
C VAL A 641 5.98 -59.64 -5.76
N GLY A 642 6.61 -59.99 -4.63
CA GLY A 642 8.03 -60.38 -4.66
C GLY A 642 9.10 -59.51 -3.98
N GLU A 643 9.60 -60.05 -2.86
CA GLU A 643 11.03 -60.12 -2.46
C GLU A 643 11.76 -58.94 -1.79
N ALA A 644 11.75 -58.99 -0.45
CA ALA A 644 12.91 -59.22 0.43
C ALA A 644 14.27 -58.58 0.10
N LYS A 645 14.75 -57.73 1.02
CA LYS A 645 16.09 -57.88 1.61
C LYS A 645 16.20 -57.15 2.96
N ASP A 646 16.44 -57.96 3.99
CA ASP A 646 16.96 -57.57 5.29
C ASP A 646 18.43 -57.10 5.21
N SER A 647 18.78 -56.11 6.01
CA SER A 647 20.08 -55.92 6.70
C SER A 647 19.94 -54.66 7.56
N SER A 648 19.70 -54.81 8.87
CA SER A 648 20.71 -54.93 9.93
C SER A 648 21.48 -53.63 10.23
N SER A 649 21.10 -53.00 11.35
CA SER A 649 21.95 -52.58 12.48
C SER A 649 23.28 -51.84 12.26
N GLU A 650 23.44 -50.71 12.96
CA GLU A 650 24.57 -50.25 13.82
C GLU A 650 24.71 -48.71 13.73
N SER A 651 24.33 -47.95 14.77
CA SER A 651 25.10 -47.57 15.97
C SER A 651 26.06 -46.39 15.77
N THR A 652 25.65 -45.19 16.22
CA THR A 652 26.37 -44.30 17.16
C THR A 652 25.50 -43.13 17.54
#